data_AF-A0A0M0F582-F1
#
_entry.id   AF-A0A0M0F582-F1
#
_cell.length_a   1.000
_cell.length_b   1.000
_cell.length_c   1.000
_cell.angle_alpha   90.00
_cell.angle_beta   90.00
_cell.angle_gamma   90.00
#
_symmetry.space_group_name_H-M   'P 1'
#
loop_
_entity.id
_entity.type
_entity.pdbx_description
1 polymer ?
#
loop_
_entity_poly.entity_id
_entity_poly.type
_entity_poly.pdbx_seq_one_letter_code
_entity_poly.pdbx_strand_id
1 'polypeptide(L)'
;MSAAQPPPVRPVPRPATRFDRAALLPLLLVVTVTAIVVELVRSSGPLLDHAFSAGVVTVALTALATYAAPGVLVVMIAARLELTGRVVLLAVAALVVARLALQGLGAAITAGVDLGLVRYGVGLATVALGIGVLVLVAAFASGTPARDGTDLDAARAPEGVPEPVPARPDGRLARGSLVALGVVLGALLAGAVSAALGTWDAYWRSDVAAWVVTVAVAGAAVACAWALRGRAAWPGARGLWVLGPFVALAVQVLANPAFAASQAGVALPFAVAALAVAAVLAAWFVPWAGRSTRPGSPWLSPAVLVAGVAVVFLAVPRLDGPGTAGGWALLALLVLLVPAAARTLALALTKTARPLTWLRLAGAASVAGLTTAVPLLGYQLEYDVPLPVPHTLVPVAAALALAVPVVAAGLRARGASTAPADPAGSGTTTAAEGTGVPALAVGGAVAVLALVGVTQVHVPTTTSAVADYPVGELRVLDWNLHYGVSADPSVRLDEMVATIEDSGADVVTLQEVSRGWVLGGGADMATYLARETGMRVAFVPAADRQFGNALLWDPLRGDLADVVRHALPYGAGPQERSAISATLDAGGVPVRVTSVHLQHRQENTPTRLDQLETLLADEPVEGASVLAGDLNAEPGWDEITFLEEQGLESGQDAAGDPDALTSPSSAPAHRIDWVFGSDDVTFRSFEVLDDTASDHRPLLAELRARD
;
A
#
# COMPACT_ATOMS: atom_id res chain seq x y z
N MET A 1 -58.48 3.99 61.74
CA MET A 1 -57.12 3.92 61.20
C MET A 1 -57.14 2.97 60.01
N SER A 2 -57.03 3.50 58.78
CA SER A 2 -56.93 2.70 57.56
C SER A 2 -55.73 3.22 56.78
N ALA A 3 -54.72 2.36 56.62
CA ALA A 3 -53.47 2.68 55.94
C ALA A 3 -53.65 2.61 54.42
N ALA A 4 -53.26 3.67 53.71
CA ALA A 4 -53.30 3.73 52.25
C ALA A 4 -52.10 2.98 51.64
N GLN A 5 -52.38 2.11 50.66
CA GLN A 5 -51.37 1.40 49.86
C GLN A 5 -50.63 2.37 48.91
N PRO A 6 -49.30 2.22 48.73
CA PRO A 6 -48.57 2.97 47.72
C PRO A 6 -48.82 2.38 46.31
N PRO A 7 -48.71 3.21 45.24
CA PRO A 7 -48.99 2.79 43.86
C PRO A 7 -47.95 1.78 43.33
N PRO A 8 -48.31 0.95 42.33
CA PRO A 8 -47.42 -0.08 41.82
C PRO A 8 -46.22 0.53 41.08
N VAL A 9 -45.03 0.10 41.49
CA VAL A 9 -43.76 0.43 40.83
C VAL A 9 -43.78 -0.17 39.42
N ARG A 10 -43.72 0.68 38.39
CA ARG A 10 -43.51 0.21 37.00
C ARG A 10 -42.17 -0.51 36.91
N PRO A 11 -42.08 -1.68 36.25
CA PRO A 11 -40.82 -2.37 36.10
C PRO A 11 -39.85 -1.49 35.30
N VAL A 12 -38.68 -1.24 35.88
CA VAL A 12 -37.54 -0.64 35.16
C VAL A 12 -37.22 -1.57 33.99
N PRO A 13 -37.25 -1.10 32.73
CA PRO A 13 -36.87 -1.95 31.62
C PRO A 13 -35.40 -2.33 31.80
N ARG A 14 -35.11 -3.62 31.93
CA ARG A 14 -33.75 -4.14 31.87
C ARG A 14 -33.11 -3.61 30.57
N PRO A 15 -31.87 -3.10 30.58
CA PRO A 15 -31.17 -2.77 29.35
C PRO A 15 -30.86 -4.10 28.65
N ALA A 16 -31.80 -4.54 27.80
CA ALA A 16 -31.49 -5.57 26.82
C ALA A 16 -30.42 -4.96 25.92
N THR A 17 -29.21 -5.52 25.99
CA THR A 17 -28.10 -5.30 25.05
C THR A 17 -28.50 -5.78 23.66
N ARG A 18 -29.49 -5.12 23.04
CA ARG A 18 -29.78 -5.29 21.63
C ARG A 18 -28.59 -4.68 20.90
N PHE A 19 -27.74 -5.55 20.35
CA PHE A 19 -26.77 -5.20 19.32
C PHE A 19 -27.40 -4.18 18.36
N ASP A 20 -26.83 -2.98 18.28
CA ASP A 20 -27.36 -1.91 17.43
C ASP A 20 -27.08 -2.25 15.95
N ARG A 21 -27.92 -3.10 15.38
CA ARG A 21 -27.90 -3.49 13.96
C ARG A 21 -27.97 -2.26 13.04
N ALA A 22 -28.46 -1.11 13.52
CA ALA A 22 -28.61 0.09 12.72
C ALA A 22 -27.27 0.77 12.35
N ALA A 23 -26.19 0.48 13.09
CA ALA A 23 -24.85 1.00 12.83
C ALA A 23 -23.87 -0.02 12.25
N LEU A 24 -24.06 -1.32 12.56
CA LEU A 24 -23.14 -2.38 12.12
C LEU A 24 -23.14 -2.57 10.58
N LEU A 25 -24.30 -2.66 9.94
CA LEU A 25 -24.38 -2.90 8.49
C LEU A 25 -23.76 -1.76 7.65
N PRO A 26 -24.03 -0.47 7.92
CA PRO A 26 -23.34 0.62 7.23
C PRO A 26 -21.83 0.62 7.49
N LEU A 27 -21.39 0.26 8.70
CA LEU A 27 -19.97 0.15 9.01
C LEU A 27 -19.31 -0.95 8.17
N LEU A 28 -19.85 -2.17 8.18
CA LEU A 28 -19.32 -3.30 7.40
C LEU A 28 -19.32 -3.02 5.89
N LEU A 29 -20.34 -2.31 5.38
CA LEU A 29 -20.38 -1.88 4.00
C LEU A 29 -19.21 -0.95 3.66
N VAL A 30 -18.93 0.06 4.49
CA VAL A 30 -17.79 0.95 4.28
C VAL A 30 -16.47 0.17 4.39
N VAL A 31 -16.32 -0.72 5.38
CA VAL A 31 -15.11 -1.54 5.57
C VAL A 31 -14.80 -2.38 4.33
N THR A 32 -15.78 -3.14 3.86
CA THR A 32 -15.59 -4.07 2.73
C THR A 32 -15.35 -3.33 1.41
N VAL A 33 -16.08 -2.24 1.14
CA VAL A 33 -15.86 -1.40 -0.05
C VAL A 33 -14.50 -0.73 0.01
N THR A 34 -14.08 -0.19 1.16
CA THR A 34 -12.74 0.41 1.29
C THR A 34 -11.64 -0.63 1.11
N ALA A 35 -11.80 -1.87 1.60
CA ALA A 35 -10.81 -2.91 1.39
C ALA A 35 -10.59 -3.23 -0.10
N ILE A 36 -11.68 -3.35 -0.87
CA ILE A 36 -11.62 -3.53 -2.34
C ILE A 36 -10.93 -2.34 -3.00
N VAL A 37 -11.25 -1.11 -2.57
CA VAL A 37 -10.68 0.10 -3.17
C VAL A 37 -9.19 0.26 -2.87
N VAL A 38 -8.74 -0.09 -1.67
CA VAL A 38 -7.32 -0.05 -1.30
C VAL A 38 -6.50 -1.05 -2.12
N GLU A 39 -6.99 -2.28 -2.30
CA GLU A 39 -6.39 -3.27 -3.20
C GLU A 39 -6.32 -2.74 -4.65
N LEU A 40 -7.42 -2.18 -5.17
CA LEU A 40 -7.46 -1.61 -6.51
C LEU A 40 -6.47 -0.45 -6.69
N VAL A 41 -6.40 0.47 -5.72
CA VAL A 41 -5.45 1.59 -5.78
C VAL A 41 -4.00 1.10 -5.77
N ARG A 42 -3.66 0.09 -4.95
CA ARG A 42 -2.34 -0.58 -5.03
C ARG A 42 -2.09 -1.20 -6.40
N SER A 43 -3.08 -1.89 -6.95
CA SER A 43 -2.96 -2.52 -8.28
C SER A 43 -2.76 -1.50 -9.42
N SER A 44 -3.13 -0.24 -9.22
CA SER A 44 -3.00 0.79 -10.26
C SER A 44 -1.55 1.16 -10.56
N GLY A 45 -0.60 0.90 -9.64
CA GLY A 45 0.83 1.14 -9.84
C GLY A 45 1.39 0.36 -11.02
N PRO A 46 1.37 -0.99 -10.96
CA PRO A 46 1.86 -1.83 -12.06
C PRO A 46 1.10 -1.60 -13.38
N LEU A 47 -0.18 -1.24 -13.31
CA LEU A 47 -0.93 -0.88 -14.51
C LEU A 47 -0.42 0.42 -15.13
N LEU A 48 -0.17 1.47 -14.32
CA LEU A 48 0.35 2.73 -14.83
C LEU A 48 1.79 2.62 -15.30
N ASP A 49 2.56 1.67 -14.75
CA ASP A 49 3.91 1.37 -15.20
C ASP A 49 3.96 1.06 -16.71
N HIS A 50 3.03 0.23 -17.21
CA HIS A 50 2.93 -0.06 -18.64
C HIS A 50 2.83 1.18 -19.54
N ALA A 51 2.27 2.29 -19.05
CA ALA A 51 2.19 3.53 -19.81
C ALA A 51 3.54 4.28 -19.93
N PHE A 52 4.56 3.95 -19.12
CA PHE A 52 5.90 4.54 -19.21
C PHE A 52 6.62 4.14 -20.50
N SER A 53 6.29 2.97 -21.05
CA SER A 53 6.74 2.58 -22.40
C SER A 53 6.36 3.60 -23.49
N ALA A 54 5.28 4.35 -23.28
CA ALA A 54 4.81 5.42 -24.16
C ALA A 54 5.23 6.84 -23.69
N GLY A 55 6.08 6.92 -22.67
CA GLY A 55 6.66 8.15 -22.11
C GLY A 55 5.88 8.76 -20.94
N VAL A 56 6.60 9.55 -20.14
CA VAL A 56 6.11 10.15 -18.88
C VAL A 56 4.83 10.99 -19.05
N VAL A 57 4.69 11.70 -20.17
CA VAL A 57 3.49 12.50 -20.45
C VAL A 57 2.25 11.59 -20.58
N THR A 58 2.40 10.43 -21.21
CA THR A 58 1.31 9.47 -21.40
C THR A 58 0.86 8.89 -20.06
N VAL A 59 1.80 8.55 -19.17
CA VAL A 59 1.52 8.12 -17.80
C VAL A 59 0.75 9.20 -17.04
N ALA A 60 1.22 10.45 -17.07
CA ALA A 60 0.60 11.56 -16.37
C ALA A 60 -0.84 11.80 -16.84
N LEU A 61 -1.09 11.75 -18.16
CA LEU A 61 -2.42 11.88 -18.73
C LEU A 61 -3.33 10.70 -18.38
N THR A 62 -2.80 9.48 -18.40
CA THR A 62 -3.52 8.25 -18.03
C THR A 62 -3.93 8.28 -16.56
N ALA A 63 -3.00 8.63 -15.67
CA ALA A 63 -3.27 8.81 -14.26
C ALA A 63 -4.31 9.91 -14.02
N LEU A 64 -4.17 11.07 -14.67
CA LEU A 64 -5.11 12.17 -14.56
C LEU A 64 -6.52 11.74 -15.01
N ALA A 65 -6.63 11.07 -16.15
CA ALA A 65 -7.91 10.58 -16.67
C ALA A 65 -8.54 9.57 -15.70
N THR A 66 -7.78 8.59 -15.24
CA THR A 66 -8.22 7.53 -14.32
C THR A 66 -8.73 8.11 -13.01
N TYR A 67 -7.97 9.03 -12.40
CA TYR A 67 -8.29 9.56 -11.08
C TYR A 67 -9.21 10.79 -11.09
N ALA A 68 -9.45 11.43 -12.24
CA ALA A 68 -10.53 12.40 -12.41
C ALA A 68 -11.89 11.75 -12.74
N ALA A 69 -11.88 10.58 -13.40
CA ALA A 69 -13.07 9.84 -13.83
C ALA A 69 -14.08 9.45 -12.74
N PRO A 70 -13.74 9.27 -11.44
CA PRO A 70 -14.73 8.94 -10.41
C PRO A 70 -15.93 9.89 -10.39
N GLY A 71 -15.73 11.18 -10.64
CA GLY A 71 -16.83 12.14 -10.71
C GLY A 71 -17.77 11.90 -11.89
N VAL A 72 -17.25 11.56 -13.07
CA VAL A 72 -18.05 11.21 -14.25
C VAL A 72 -18.89 9.96 -13.97
N LEU A 73 -18.30 8.94 -13.36
CA LEU A 73 -19.03 7.73 -12.96
C LEU A 73 -20.13 8.05 -11.95
N VAL A 74 -19.86 8.90 -10.96
CA VAL A 74 -20.87 9.38 -10.01
C VAL A 74 -21.98 10.17 -10.70
N VAL A 75 -21.69 11.00 -11.71
CA VAL A 75 -22.72 11.66 -12.53
C VAL A 75 -23.61 10.61 -13.21
N MET A 76 -23.02 9.60 -13.85
CA MET A 76 -23.79 8.56 -14.53
C MET A 76 -24.72 7.78 -13.58
N ILE A 77 -24.28 7.52 -12.35
CA ILE A 77 -25.05 6.80 -11.34
C ILE A 77 -26.11 7.71 -10.67
N ALA A 78 -25.73 8.91 -10.24
CA ALA A 78 -26.50 9.74 -9.32
C ALA A 78 -27.23 10.93 -9.96
N ALA A 79 -26.91 11.33 -11.21
CA ALA A 79 -27.66 12.40 -11.88
C ALA A 79 -29.06 11.94 -12.34
N ARG A 80 -29.22 10.64 -12.58
CA ARG A 80 -30.49 10.04 -13.04
C ARG A 80 -31.28 9.39 -11.92
N LEU A 81 -30.64 9.11 -10.78
CA LEU A 81 -31.22 8.36 -9.68
C LEU A 81 -30.93 9.09 -8.36
N GLU A 82 -31.96 9.28 -7.54
CA GLU A 82 -31.76 9.73 -6.17
C GLU A 82 -30.93 8.72 -5.39
N LEU A 83 -29.97 9.20 -4.60
CA LEU A 83 -29.16 8.32 -3.77
C LEU A 83 -30.09 7.57 -2.80
N THR A 84 -30.13 6.25 -2.92
CA THR A 84 -30.93 5.34 -2.09
C THR A 84 -30.14 4.06 -1.83
N GLY A 85 -30.60 3.23 -0.89
CA GLY A 85 -29.99 1.91 -0.67
C GLY A 85 -29.96 1.04 -1.93
N ARG A 86 -30.93 1.18 -2.85
CA ARG A 86 -30.92 0.47 -4.14
C ARG A 86 -29.82 0.95 -5.08
N VAL A 87 -29.61 2.27 -5.16
CA VAL A 87 -28.51 2.85 -5.95
C VAL A 87 -27.16 2.41 -5.39
N VAL A 88 -27.01 2.40 -4.06
CA VAL A 88 -25.80 1.89 -3.41
C VAL A 88 -25.58 0.41 -3.72
N LEU A 89 -26.62 -0.43 -3.68
CA LEU A 89 -26.53 -1.84 -4.08
C LEU A 89 -26.07 -1.99 -5.53
N LEU A 90 -26.66 -1.24 -6.47
CA LEU A 90 -26.27 -1.30 -7.88
C LEU A 90 -24.80 -0.87 -8.09
N ALA A 91 -24.38 0.21 -7.42
CA ALA A 91 -23.02 0.71 -7.50
C ALA A 91 -21.99 -0.30 -6.93
N VAL A 92 -22.31 -0.92 -5.78
CA VAL A 92 -21.46 -1.96 -5.16
C VAL A 92 -21.46 -3.24 -6.01
N ALA A 93 -22.60 -3.66 -6.56
CA ALA A 93 -22.67 -4.82 -7.44
C ALA A 93 -21.83 -4.61 -8.71
N ALA A 94 -21.87 -3.42 -9.32
CA ALA A 94 -21.04 -3.08 -10.47
C ALA A 94 -19.54 -3.16 -10.14
N LEU A 95 -19.11 -2.61 -8.98
CA LEU A 95 -17.73 -2.72 -8.51
C LEU A 95 -17.30 -4.18 -8.32
N VAL A 96 -18.15 -5.00 -7.71
CA VAL A 96 -17.86 -6.41 -7.46
C VAL A 96 -17.76 -7.21 -8.75
N VAL A 97 -18.67 -7.00 -9.70
CA VAL A 97 -18.59 -7.63 -11.03
C VAL A 97 -17.29 -7.26 -11.73
N ALA A 98 -16.91 -5.97 -11.72
CA ALA A 98 -15.67 -5.51 -12.32
C ALA A 98 -14.43 -6.13 -11.64
N ARG A 99 -14.40 -6.19 -10.30
CA ARG A 99 -13.29 -6.81 -9.56
C ARG A 99 -13.17 -8.32 -9.81
N LEU A 100 -14.29 -9.05 -9.89
CA LEU A 100 -14.30 -10.48 -10.23
C LEU A 100 -13.90 -10.73 -11.68
N ALA A 101 -14.28 -9.85 -12.61
CA ALA A 101 -13.82 -9.92 -14.00
C ALA A 101 -12.29 -9.75 -14.08
N LEU A 102 -11.72 -8.83 -13.31
CA LEU A 102 -10.25 -8.68 -13.22
C LEU A 102 -9.57 -9.92 -12.63
N GLN A 103 -10.20 -10.60 -11.66
CA GLN A 103 -9.70 -11.87 -11.15
C GLN A 103 -9.67 -12.95 -12.24
N GLY A 104 -10.74 -13.02 -13.05
CA GLY A 104 -10.81 -13.93 -14.20
C GLY A 104 -9.81 -13.60 -15.30
N LEU A 105 -9.58 -12.31 -15.58
CA LEU A 105 -8.55 -11.86 -16.52
C LEU A 105 -7.15 -12.28 -16.06
N GLY A 106 -6.83 -12.10 -14.77
CA GLY A 106 -5.56 -12.57 -14.19
C GLY A 106 -5.35 -14.07 -14.38
N ALA A 107 -6.38 -14.89 -14.09
CA ALA A 107 -6.30 -16.34 -14.29
C ALA A 107 -6.12 -16.74 -15.78
N ALA A 108 -6.75 -16.00 -16.71
CA ALA A 108 -6.56 -16.25 -18.14
C ALA A 108 -5.15 -15.89 -18.62
N ILE A 109 -4.58 -14.80 -18.10
CA ILE A 109 -3.20 -14.38 -18.40
C ILE A 109 -2.19 -15.42 -17.90
N THR A 110 -2.32 -15.90 -16.65
CA THR A 110 -1.49 -16.99 -16.12
C THR A 110 -1.63 -18.27 -16.96
N ALA A 111 -2.78 -18.50 -17.60
CA ALA A 111 -2.98 -19.62 -18.51
C ALA A 111 -2.42 -19.39 -19.94
N GLY A 112 -1.67 -18.32 -20.17
CA GLY A 112 -1.02 -17.99 -21.45
C GLY A 112 -1.89 -17.22 -22.45
N VAL A 113 -3.02 -16.65 -22.03
CA VAL A 113 -3.87 -15.84 -22.91
C VAL A 113 -3.43 -14.38 -22.89
N ASP A 114 -3.07 -13.82 -24.04
CA ASP A 114 -2.69 -12.42 -24.18
C ASP A 114 -3.88 -11.46 -23.96
N LEU A 115 -4.07 -11.05 -22.71
CA LEU A 115 -5.10 -10.12 -22.27
C LEU A 115 -4.52 -8.98 -21.41
N GLY A 116 -3.21 -8.75 -21.47
CA GLY A 116 -2.51 -7.72 -20.68
C GLY A 116 -3.10 -6.32 -20.89
N LEU A 117 -3.30 -5.92 -22.16
CA LEU A 117 -3.88 -4.63 -22.51
C LEU A 117 -5.35 -4.49 -22.05
N VAL A 118 -6.12 -5.59 -22.07
CA VAL A 118 -7.49 -5.61 -21.57
C VAL A 118 -7.52 -5.43 -20.06
N ARG A 119 -6.64 -6.14 -19.33
CA ARG A 119 -6.47 -5.98 -17.88
C ARG A 119 -6.06 -4.56 -17.53
N TYR A 120 -5.14 -3.96 -18.28
CA TYR A 120 -4.73 -2.56 -18.13
C TYR A 120 -5.93 -1.60 -18.19
N GLY A 121 -6.71 -1.63 -19.28
CA GLY A 121 -7.85 -0.73 -19.46
C GLY A 121 -8.98 -0.97 -18.45
N VAL A 122 -9.37 -2.23 -18.24
CA VAL A 122 -10.44 -2.60 -17.29
C VAL A 122 -10.00 -2.32 -15.86
N GLY A 123 -8.73 -2.54 -15.53
CA GLY A 123 -8.15 -2.31 -14.20
C GLY A 123 -8.24 -0.85 -13.81
N LEU A 124 -7.72 0.06 -14.64
CA LEU A 124 -7.78 1.51 -14.41
C LEU A 124 -9.24 2.02 -14.35
N ALA A 125 -10.12 1.54 -15.22
CA ALA A 125 -11.54 1.87 -15.15
C ALA A 125 -12.19 1.40 -13.83
N THR A 126 -11.77 0.25 -13.31
CA THR A 126 -12.28 -0.30 -12.05
C THR A 126 -11.75 0.45 -10.83
N VAL A 127 -10.52 0.97 -10.87
CA VAL A 127 -9.98 1.90 -9.87
C VAL A 127 -10.86 3.15 -9.78
N ALA A 128 -11.16 3.76 -10.93
CA ALA A 128 -12.03 4.93 -10.99
C ALA A 128 -13.44 4.64 -10.43
N LEU A 129 -14.01 3.48 -10.78
CA LEU A 129 -15.30 3.01 -10.25
C LEU A 129 -15.24 2.82 -8.75
N GLY A 130 -14.19 2.18 -8.23
CA GLY A 130 -13.98 1.93 -6.81
C GLY A 130 -14.00 3.21 -5.99
N ILE A 131 -13.23 4.23 -6.40
CA ILE A 131 -13.18 5.52 -5.71
C ILE A 131 -14.56 6.22 -5.74
N GLY A 132 -15.26 6.19 -6.89
CA GLY A 132 -16.61 6.74 -7.01
C GLY A 132 -17.61 6.03 -6.07
N VAL A 133 -17.59 4.71 -6.05
CA VAL A 133 -18.45 3.87 -5.18
C VAL A 133 -18.14 4.12 -3.70
N LEU A 134 -16.87 4.27 -3.33
CA LEU A 134 -16.47 4.62 -1.96
C LEU A 134 -17.09 5.94 -1.51
N VAL A 135 -17.07 6.98 -2.36
CA VAL A 135 -17.70 8.27 -2.05
C VAL A 135 -19.21 8.15 -1.90
N LEU A 136 -19.88 7.38 -2.76
CA LEU A 136 -21.33 7.14 -2.66
C LEU A 136 -21.70 6.38 -1.38
N VAL A 137 -20.95 5.32 -1.05
CA VAL A 137 -21.14 4.51 0.15
C VAL A 137 -20.88 5.34 1.41
N ALA A 138 -19.80 6.13 1.43
CA ALA A 138 -19.49 7.05 2.53
C ALA A 138 -20.59 8.10 2.71
N ALA A 139 -21.08 8.70 1.62
CA ALA A 139 -22.19 9.65 1.66
C ALA A 139 -23.44 9.02 2.28
N PHE A 140 -23.83 7.84 1.81
CA PHE A 140 -24.99 7.10 2.31
C PHE A 140 -24.85 6.70 3.79
N ALA A 141 -23.69 6.14 4.17
CA ALA A 141 -23.42 5.68 5.53
C ALA A 141 -23.33 6.84 6.54
N SER A 142 -22.94 8.04 6.09
CA SER A 142 -22.86 9.24 6.91
C SER A 142 -24.22 9.86 7.26
N GLY A 143 -25.31 9.42 6.63
CA GLY A 143 -26.63 10.04 6.75
C GLY A 143 -27.23 9.94 8.16
N THR A 144 -27.94 10.99 8.59
CA THR A 144 -28.71 11.01 9.85
C THR A 144 -30.20 11.33 9.62
N PRO A 145 -31.14 10.55 10.18
CA PRO A 145 -32.57 10.81 10.00
C PRO A 145 -32.99 12.05 10.79
N ALA A 146 -34.10 12.69 10.42
CA ALA A 146 -34.78 13.70 11.24
C ALA A 146 -35.35 13.06 12.54
N ARG A 147 -35.54 13.82 13.63
CA ARG A 147 -36.31 13.27 14.78
C ARG A 147 -37.78 13.43 14.42
N ASP A 148 -38.50 12.36 14.74
CA ASP A 148 -39.94 12.29 14.90
C ASP A 148 -40.76 12.14 13.61
N GLY A 149 -41.30 10.92 13.47
CA GLY A 149 -42.43 10.61 12.60
C GLY A 149 -43.75 11.18 13.12
N THR A 150 -43.74 12.35 13.75
CA THR A 150 -44.97 13.11 14.09
C THR A 150 -45.37 14.08 12.98
N ASP A 151 -44.47 14.44 12.07
CA ASP A 151 -44.80 15.31 10.92
C ASP A 151 -45.48 14.56 9.77
N LEU A 152 -45.42 13.23 9.74
CA LEU A 152 -46.23 12.43 8.82
C LEU A 152 -47.71 12.38 9.25
N ASP A 153 -48.02 12.63 10.53
CA ASP A 153 -49.39 12.80 11.02
C ASP A 153 -49.85 14.27 10.96
N ALA A 154 -48.94 15.25 10.92
CA ALA A 154 -49.28 16.67 10.69
C ALA A 154 -49.79 16.92 9.25
N ALA A 155 -49.45 16.07 8.29
CA ALA A 155 -50.04 16.07 6.95
C ALA A 155 -51.51 15.57 6.89
N ARG A 156 -52.09 15.17 8.04
CA ARG A 156 -53.53 14.89 8.23
C ARG A 156 -54.21 15.85 9.20
N ALA A 157 -53.63 17.03 9.46
CA ALA A 157 -54.33 18.06 10.20
C ALA A 157 -55.52 18.59 9.36
N PRO A 158 -56.73 18.72 9.94
CA PRO A 158 -57.87 19.31 9.25
C PRO A 158 -57.55 20.75 8.81
N GLU A 159 -58.03 21.13 7.62
CA GLU A 159 -57.84 22.47 7.03
C GLU A 159 -58.16 23.58 8.05
N GLY A 160 -57.17 24.45 8.36
CA GLY A 160 -57.41 25.65 9.17
C GLY A 160 -56.32 26.12 10.14
N VAL A 161 -55.08 25.63 10.08
CA VAL A 161 -53.98 26.10 10.95
C VAL A 161 -53.00 27.00 10.16
N PRO A 162 -52.48 28.11 10.72
CA PRO A 162 -51.59 29.03 10.00
C PRO A 162 -50.30 28.33 9.55
N GLU A 163 -49.71 28.83 8.45
CA GLU A 163 -48.48 28.29 7.83
C GLU A 163 -47.42 27.88 8.86
N PRO A 164 -46.80 26.70 8.72
CA PRO A 164 -45.70 26.31 9.58
C PRO A 164 -44.52 27.26 9.35
N VAL A 165 -44.07 27.90 10.44
CA VAL A 165 -42.79 28.60 10.52
C VAL A 165 -41.71 27.70 9.89
N PRO A 166 -40.85 28.21 8.98
CA PRO A 166 -39.81 27.38 8.38
C PRO A 166 -38.96 26.76 9.50
N ALA A 167 -38.98 25.43 9.57
CA ALA A 167 -38.22 24.68 10.55
C ALA A 167 -36.75 25.14 10.51
N ARG A 168 -36.23 25.61 11.65
CA ARG A 168 -34.79 25.86 11.82
C ARG A 168 -34.06 24.62 11.31
N PRO A 169 -32.96 24.76 10.52
CA PRO A 169 -32.20 23.60 10.11
C PRO A 169 -31.75 22.86 11.37
N ASP A 170 -32.34 21.68 11.61
CA ASP A 170 -31.95 20.77 12.66
C ASP A 170 -30.44 20.59 12.56
N GLY A 171 -29.69 21.18 13.50
CA GLY A 171 -28.22 21.25 13.49
C GLY A 171 -27.51 19.91 13.70
N ARG A 172 -28.11 18.80 13.24
CA ARG A 172 -27.59 17.45 13.38
C ARG A 172 -26.26 17.30 12.66
N LEU A 173 -25.36 16.60 13.32
CA LEU A 173 -24.09 16.20 12.74
C LEU A 173 -24.27 14.95 11.89
N ALA A 174 -23.55 14.88 10.79
CA ALA A 174 -23.41 13.65 10.01
C ALA A 174 -22.65 12.59 10.82
N ARG A 175 -22.85 11.30 10.49
CA ARG A 175 -22.14 10.16 11.09
C ARG A 175 -20.71 10.03 10.54
N GLY A 176 -19.92 11.10 10.60
CA GLY A 176 -18.55 11.14 10.09
C GLY A 176 -17.62 10.14 10.77
N SER A 177 -17.76 9.92 12.09
CA SER A 177 -17.01 8.89 12.81
C SER A 177 -17.28 7.46 12.33
N LEU A 178 -18.50 7.15 11.85
CA LEU A 178 -18.81 5.82 11.31
C LEU A 178 -18.08 5.62 9.98
N VAL A 179 -18.09 6.63 9.10
CA VAL A 179 -17.36 6.59 7.83
C VAL A 179 -15.86 6.47 8.11
N ALA A 180 -15.29 7.31 8.97
CA ALA A 180 -13.88 7.29 9.27
C ALA A 180 -13.42 5.95 9.88
N LEU A 181 -14.23 5.37 10.77
CA LEU A 181 -13.98 4.04 11.32
C LEU A 181 -14.04 2.96 10.24
N GLY A 182 -15.04 3.02 9.35
CA GLY A 182 -15.17 2.06 8.27
C GLY A 182 -14.01 2.12 7.27
N VAL A 183 -13.59 3.33 6.89
CA VAL A 183 -12.49 3.53 5.94
C VAL A 183 -11.15 3.08 6.54
N VAL A 184 -10.84 3.42 7.80
CA VAL A 184 -9.59 2.95 8.42
C VAL A 184 -9.58 1.44 8.62
N LEU A 185 -10.67 0.83 9.11
CA LEU A 185 -10.74 -0.62 9.30
C LEU A 185 -10.75 -1.36 7.96
N GLY A 186 -11.32 -0.78 6.91
CA GLY A 186 -11.26 -1.34 5.55
C GLY A 186 -9.85 -1.30 4.97
N ALA A 187 -9.10 -0.22 5.17
CA ALA A 187 -7.70 -0.16 4.77
C ALA A 187 -6.85 -1.19 5.52
N LEU A 188 -7.02 -1.28 6.85
CA LEU A 188 -6.33 -2.30 7.65
C LEU A 188 -6.75 -3.73 7.29
N LEU A 189 -8.01 -3.95 6.89
CA LEU A 189 -8.46 -5.23 6.36
C LEU A 189 -7.73 -5.59 5.05
N ALA A 190 -7.55 -4.63 4.13
CA ALA A 190 -6.77 -4.85 2.90
C ALA A 190 -5.29 -5.16 3.21
N GLY A 191 -4.69 -4.47 4.18
CA GLY A 191 -3.35 -4.78 4.67
C GLY A 191 -3.24 -6.17 5.32
N ALA A 192 -4.24 -6.56 6.13
CA ALA A 192 -4.28 -7.87 6.79
C ALA A 192 -4.51 -9.02 5.79
N VAL A 193 -5.38 -8.83 4.80
CA VAL A 193 -5.58 -9.75 3.68
C VAL A 193 -4.29 -9.93 2.90
N SER A 194 -3.64 -8.82 2.53
CA SER A 194 -2.36 -8.84 1.82
C SER A 194 -1.32 -9.62 2.60
N ALA A 195 -1.15 -9.33 3.89
CA ALA A 195 -0.22 -10.06 4.76
C ALA A 195 -0.55 -11.56 4.87
N ALA A 196 -1.84 -11.94 4.90
CA ALA A 196 -2.27 -13.34 4.88
C ALA A 196 -2.00 -14.05 3.54
N LEU A 197 -1.67 -13.31 2.48
CA LEU A 197 -1.23 -13.82 1.18
C LEU A 197 0.27 -13.55 0.93
N GLY A 198 1.05 -13.35 2.00
CA GLY A 198 2.50 -13.10 1.91
C GLY A 198 2.88 -11.70 1.42
N THR A 199 1.96 -10.73 1.47
CA THR A 199 2.01 -9.37 0.87
C THR A 199 1.88 -9.30 -0.65
N TRP A 200 1.60 -10.43 -1.31
CA TRP A 200 1.23 -10.45 -2.73
C TRP A 200 -0.29 -10.46 -2.85
N ASP A 201 -0.85 -9.34 -3.29
CA ASP A 201 -2.30 -9.12 -3.29
C ASP A 201 -3.06 -10.13 -4.17
N ALA A 202 -4.28 -10.50 -3.74
CA ALA A 202 -5.15 -11.42 -4.48
C ALA A 202 -5.41 -10.99 -5.93
N TYR A 203 -5.35 -9.68 -6.21
CA TYR A 203 -5.42 -9.12 -7.57
C TYR A 203 -4.42 -9.75 -8.54
N TRP A 204 -3.21 -10.05 -8.07
CA TRP A 204 -2.11 -10.54 -8.90
C TRP A 204 -2.00 -12.07 -8.92
N ARG A 205 -2.73 -12.73 -8.02
CA ARG A 205 -2.70 -14.18 -7.82
C ARG A 205 -3.82 -14.87 -8.59
N SER A 206 -3.58 -16.08 -9.10
CA SER A 206 -4.58 -16.91 -9.79
C SER A 206 -5.01 -18.15 -9.00
N ASP A 207 -4.39 -18.40 -7.84
CA ASP A 207 -4.67 -19.54 -6.98
C ASP A 207 -6.02 -19.48 -6.24
N VAL A 208 -6.35 -20.58 -5.57
CA VAL A 208 -7.61 -20.75 -4.82
C VAL A 208 -7.73 -19.76 -3.65
N ALA A 209 -6.63 -19.45 -2.95
CA ALA A 209 -6.67 -18.55 -1.81
C ALA A 209 -7.06 -17.13 -2.25
N ALA A 210 -6.51 -16.67 -3.37
CA ALA A 210 -6.86 -15.40 -4.00
C ALA A 210 -8.37 -15.32 -4.31
N TRP A 211 -8.91 -16.33 -4.99
CA TRP A 211 -10.34 -16.40 -5.31
C TRP A 211 -11.22 -16.41 -4.05
N VAL A 212 -10.86 -17.19 -3.04
CA VAL A 212 -11.61 -17.29 -1.78
C VAL A 212 -11.69 -15.92 -1.10
N VAL A 213 -10.57 -15.21 -0.99
CA VAL A 213 -10.55 -13.90 -0.32
C VAL A 213 -11.30 -12.85 -1.15
N THR A 214 -11.10 -12.80 -2.47
CA THR A 214 -11.82 -11.88 -3.36
C THR A 214 -13.34 -12.09 -3.25
N VAL A 215 -13.81 -13.34 -3.33
CA VAL A 215 -15.25 -13.67 -3.21
C VAL A 215 -15.78 -13.37 -1.82
N ALA A 216 -15.00 -13.63 -0.75
CA ALA A 216 -15.43 -13.37 0.61
C ALA A 216 -15.64 -11.87 0.87
N VAL A 217 -14.67 -11.02 0.50
CA VAL A 217 -14.76 -9.56 0.71
C VAL A 217 -15.83 -8.95 -0.20
N ALA A 218 -15.88 -9.34 -1.48
CA ALA A 218 -16.87 -8.87 -2.43
C ALA A 218 -18.30 -9.31 -2.05
N GLY A 219 -18.46 -10.58 -1.66
CA GLY A 219 -19.73 -11.13 -1.19
C GLY A 219 -20.23 -10.41 0.06
N ALA A 220 -19.35 -10.10 1.01
CA ALA A 220 -19.70 -9.33 2.20
C ALA A 220 -20.16 -7.90 1.85
N ALA A 221 -19.51 -7.23 0.89
CA ALA A 221 -19.93 -5.91 0.41
C ALA A 221 -21.34 -5.94 -0.20
N VAL A 222 -21.61 -6.90 -1.11
CA VAL A 222 -22.93 -7.07 -1.73
C VAL A 222 -23.98 -7.43 -0.69
N ALA A 223 -23.69 -8.34 0.24
CA ALA A 223 -24.62 -8.74 1.29
C ALA A 223 -25.01 -7.55 2.19
N CYS A 224 -24.05 -6.72 2.59
CA CYS A 224 -24.31 -5.50 3.36
C CYS A 224 -25.14 -4.49 2.56
N ALA A 225 -24.79 -4.24 1.30
CA ALA A 225 -25.54 -3.33 0.43
C ALA A 225 -26.97 -3.83 0.18
N TRP A 226 -27.14 -5.14 0.00
CA TRP A 226 -28.44 -5.78 -0.19
C TRP A 226 -29.29 -5.65 1.07
N ALA A 227 -28.73 -5.88 2.25
CA ALA A 227 -29.44 -5.69 3.51
C ALA A 227 -29.89 -4.22 3.71
N LEU A 228 -29.14 -3.27 3.16
CA LEU A 228 -29.43 -1.82 3.24
C LEU A 228 -30.31 -1.31 2.08
N ARG A 229 -30.70 -2.14 1.12
CA ARG A 229 -31.41 -1.72 -0.11
C ARG A 229 -32.71 -0.95 0.12
N GLY A 230 -33.38 -1.21 1.24
CA GLY A 230 -34.65 -0.54 1.61
C GLY A 230 -34.47 0.79 2.36
N ARG A 231 -33.24 1.18 2.70
CA ARG A 231 -32.96 2.40 3.47
C ARG A 231 -32.85 3.61 2.55
N ALA A 232 -33.55 4.69 2.90
CA ALA A 232 -33.43 5.98 2.22
C ALA A 232 -32.07 6.64 2.53
N ALA A 233 -31.53 7.43 1.60
CA ALA A 233 -30.42 8.30 1.94
C ALA A 233 -30.93 9.48 2.77
N TRP A 234 -30.18 9.83 3.79
CA TRP A 234 -30.44 10.98 4.63
C TRP A 234 -29.40 12.06 4.38
N PRO A 235 -29.68 13.33 4.75
CA PRO A 235 -28.66 14.37 4.79
C PRO A 235 -27.41 13.85 5.51
N GLY A 236 -26.26 14.06 4.89
CA GLY A 236 -25.01 13.39 5.26
C GLY A 236 -23.82 14.34 5.35
N ALA A 237 -22.64 13.74 5.41
CA ALA A 237 -21.38 14.45 5.53
C ALA A 237 -21.10 15.27 4.27
N ARG A 238 -20.52 16.45 4.51
CA ARG A 238 -19.93 17.29 3.46
C ARG A 238 -18.41 17.16 3.48
N GLY A 239 -17.77 17.51 2.37
CA GLY A 239 -16.30 17.48 2.28
C GLY A 239 -15.74 16.07 2.12
N LEU A 240 -16.49 15.15 1.50
CA LEU A 240 -16.04 13.77 1.23
C LEU A 240 -14.79 13.68 0.35
N TRP A 241 -14.35 14.78 -0.26
CA TRP A 241 -13.07 14.85 -0.97
C TRP A 241 -11.86 14.49 -0.09
N VAL A 242 -11.95 14.65 1.24
CA VAL A 242 -10.89 14.26 2.20
C VAL A 242 -10.65 12.76 2.26
N LEU A 243 -11.51 11.95 1.64
CA LEU A 243 -11.27 10.51 1.46
C LEU A 243 -10.04 10.27 0.58
N GLY A 244 -9.76 11.14 -0.39
CA GLY A 244 -8.62 10.99 -1.29
C GLY A 244 -7.26 11.01 -0.58
N PRO A 245 -6.91 12.10 0.14
CA PRO A 245 -5.66 12.16 0.89
C PRO A 245 -5.56 11.06 1.97
N PHE A 246 -6.69 10.66 2.56
CA PHE A 246 -6.70 9.54 3.49
C PHE A 246 -6.36 8.21 2.82
N VAL A 247 -6.97 7.90 1.67
CA VAL A 247 -6.69 6.66 0.92
C VAL A 247 -5.25 6.64 0.44
N ALA A 248 -4.70 7.76 -0.04
CA ALA A 248 -3.29 7.87 -0.39
C ALA A 248 -2.37 7.50 0.78
N LEU A 249 -2.56 8.16 1.95
CA LEU A 249 -1.79 7.86 3.15
C LEU A 249 -2.00 6.42 3.63
N ALA A 250 -3.20 5.87 3.48
CA ALA A 250 -3.52 4.51 3.89
C ALA A 250 -2.78 3.47 3.04
N VAL A 251 -2.82 3.63 1.72
CA VAL A 251 -2.15 2.76 0.75
C VAL A 251 -0.63 2.86 0.89
N GLN A 252 -0.10 4.08 1.03
CA GLN A 252 1.34 4.30 1.08
C GLN A 252 1.95 3.90 2.43
N VAL A 253 1.29 4.24 3.54
CA VAL A 253 1.91 4.18 4.88
C VAL A 253 1.04 3.47 5.93
N LEU A 254 -0.20 3.92 6.14
CA LEU A 254 -0.95 3.56 7.36
C LEU A 254 -1.43 2.11 7.39
N ALA A 255 -1.61 1.49 6.22
CA ALA A 255 -2.04 0.10 6.07
C ALA A 255 -1.10 -0.72 5.17
N ASN A 256 0.17 -0.30 5.09
CA ASN A 256 1.21 -0.93 4.29
C ASN A 256 2.28 -1.54 5.21
N PRO A 257 2.16 -2.84 5.57
CA PRO A 257 3.09 -3.47 6.49
C PRO A 257 4.50 -3.62 5.90
N ALA A 258 4.62 -3.79 4.57
CA ALA A 258 5.90 -3.86 3.87
C ALA A 258 6.66 -2.52 3.96
N PHE A 259 5.97 -1.41 3.70
CA PHE A 259 6.51 -0.06 3.94
C PHE A 259 6.91 0.12 5.41
N ALA A 260 6.06 -0.26 6.36
CA ALA A 260 6.36 -0.10 7.78
C ALA A 260 7.59 -0.91 8.20
N ALA A 261 7.76 -2.13 7.68
CA ALA A 261 8.90 -2.99 7.95
C ALA A 261 10.20 -2.39 7.40
N SER A 262 10.19 -2.01 6.13
CA SER A 262 11.36 -1.44 5.44
C SER A 262 11.75 -0.07 6.00
N GLN A 263 10.75 0.79 6.25
CA GLN A 263 10.97 2.12 6.82
C GLN A 263 11.51 2.08 8.24
N ALA A 264 10.98 1.19 9.09
CA ALA A 264 11.43 1.03 10.48
C ALA A 264 12.67 0.14 10.63
N GLY A 265 13.11 -0.55 9.57
CA GLY A 265 14.19 -1.53 9.66
C GLY A 265 13.83 -2.68 10.62
N VAL A 266 12.60 -3.17 10.59
CA VAL A 266 12.17 -4.32 11.41
C VAL A 266 11.76 -5.48 10.50
N ALA A 267 11.80 -6.70 11.01
CA ALA A 267 11.29 -7.86 10.27
C ALA A 267 9.78 -7.72 10.01
N LEU A 268 9.34 -8.12 8.81
CA LEU A 268 7.96 -7.99 8.35
C LEU A 268 6.90 -8.55 9.32
N PRO A 269 7.09 -9.71 10.00
CA PRO A 269 6.17 -10.20 11.02
C PRO A 269 5.80 -9.18 12.10
N PHE A 270 6.75 -8.33 12.53
CA PHE A 270 6.48 -7.30 13.54
C PHE A 270 5.64 -6.15 13.00
N ALA A 271 5.87 -5.74 11.75
CA ALA A 271 5.05 -4.73 11.09
C ALA A 271 3.63 -5.24 10.81
N VAL A 272 3.46 -6.51 10.49
CA VAL A 272 2.15 -7.15 10.36
C VAL A 272 1.44 -7.23 11.72
N ALA A 273 2.14 -7.62 12.80
CA ALA A 273 1.57 -7.60 14.15
C ALA A 273 1.16 -6.18 14.59
N ALA A 274 1.92 -5.17 14.17
CA ALA A 274 1.61 -3.76 14.42
C ALA A 274 0.28 -3.31 13.78
N LEU A 275 -0.10 -3.87 12.61
CA LEU A 275 -1.44 -3.64 12.02
C LEU A 275 -2.56 -4.15 12.93
N ALA A 276 -2.36 -5.29 13.60
CA ALA A 276 -3.36 -5.83 14.53
C ALA A 276 -3.60 -4.88 15.70
N VAL A 277 -2.53 -4.31 16.26
CA VAL A 277 -2.61 -3.29 17.31
C VAL A 277 -3.31 -2.04 16.77
N ALA A 278 -2.93 -1.56 15.59
CA ALA A 278 -3.54 -0.39 14.96
C ALA A 278 -5.06 -0.56 14.75
N ALA A 279 -5.53 -1.74 14.37
CA ALA A 279 -6.95 -2.05 14.19
C ALA A 279 -7.74 -1.94 15.50
N VAL A 280 -7.20 -2.49 16.59
CA VAL A 280 -7.81 -2.39 17.93
C VAL A 280 -7.82 -0.95 18.42
N LEU A 281 -6.71 -0.21 18.25
CA LEU A 281 -6.63 1.20 18.64
C LEU A 281 -7.60 2.08 17.84
N ALA A 282 -7.71 1.88 16.52
CA ALA A 282 -8.65 2.61 15.68
C ALA A 282 -10.10 2.33 16.10
N ALA A 283 -10.45 1.05 16.29
CA ALA A 283 -11.76 0.64 16.78
C ALA A 283 -12.08 1.21 18.17
N TRP A 284 -11.07 1.32 19.03
CA TRP A 284 -11.21 1.90 20.36
C TRP A 284 -11.39 3.41 20.30
N PHE A 285 -10.50 4.18 19.64
CA PHE A 285 -10.45 5.64 19.77
C PHE A 285 -11.39 6.42 18.85
N VAL A 286 -11.66 5.94 17.63
CA VAL A 286 -12.44 6.69 16.62
C VAL A 286 -13.89 6.95 17.03
N PRO A 287 -14.62 6.01 17.67
CA PRO A 287 -15.98 6.24 18.14
C PRO A 287 -16.13 7.41 19.14
N TRP A 288 -15.04 7.80 19.82
CA TRP A 288 -15.04 8.85 20.85
C TRP A 288 -14.67 10.23 20.33
N ALA A 289 -14.38 10.37 19.03
CA ALA A 289 -13.89 11.62 18.44
C ALA A 289 -14.80 12.83 18.70
N GLY A 290 -16.11 12.61 18.89
CA GLY A 290 -17.10 13.66 19.19
C GLY A 290 -17.48 13.86 20.68
N ARG A 291 -16.92 13.07 21.62
CA ARG A 291 -17.33 13.09 23.05
C ARG A 291 -16.50 14.01 23.94
N SER A 292 -15.30 14.40 23.50
CA SER A 292 -14.37 15.23 24.29
C SER A 292 -14.27 16.63 23.72
N THR A 293 -15.14 17.53 24.19
CA THR A 293 -14.84 18.97 24.21
C THR A 293 -14.79 19.43 25.67
N ARG A 294 -13.80 18.91 26.41
CA ARG A 294 -13.12 19.73 27.43
C ARG A 294 -11.97 20.49 26.73
N PRO A 295 -11.52 21.64 27.27
CA PRO A 295 -10.49 22.48 26.65
C PRO A 295 -9.19 21.68 26.56
N GLY A 296 -8.84 21.30 25.34
CA GLY A 296 -7.88 20.23 24.99
C GLY A 296 -8.16 19.75 23.57
N SER A 297 -8.59 20.66 22.70
CA SER A 297 -7.89 21.05 21.48
C SER A 297 -8.18 20.06 20.33
N PRO A 298 -9.20 20.29 19.46
CA PRO A 298 -9.48 19.50 18.24
C PRO A 298 -8.30 19.44 17.23
N TRP A 299 -7.18 19.98 17.64
CA TRP A 299 -5.91 20.20 16.98
C TRP A 299 -4.91 19.07 17.22
N LEU A 300 -5.06 18.30 18.31
CA LEU A 300 -4.06 17.29 18.68
C LEU A 300 -3.92 16.18 17.63
N SER A 301 -5.00 15.53 17.22
CA SER A 301 -4.93 14.46 16.21
C SER A 301 -4.44 14.96 14.83
N PRO A 302 -4.93 16.12 14.31
CA PRO A 302 -4.35 16.70 13.10
C PRO A 302 -2.85 17.04 13.23
N ALA A 303 -2.42 17.57 14.38
CA ALA A 303 -1.01 17.90 14.61
C ALA A 303 -0.14 16.65 14.70
N VAL A 304 -0.57 15.61 15.42
CA VAL A 304 0.11 14.31 15.51
C VAL A 304 0.21 13.66 14.13
N LEU A 305 -0.86 13.71 13.33
CA LEU A 305 -0.86 13.19 11.97
C LEU A 305 0.21 13.89 11.12
N VAL A 306 0.17 15.22 11.03
CA VAL A 306 1.09 15.98 10.18
C VAL A 306 2.53 15.85 10.65
N ALA A 307 2.78 16.03 11.96
CA ALA A 307 4.12 15.91 12.52
C ALA A 307 4.67 14.49 12.41
N GLY A 308 3.85 13.47 12.66
CA GLY A 308 4.29 12.09 12.55
C GLY A 308 4.56 11.66 11.10
N VAL A 309 3.73 12.06 10.13
CA VAL A 309 4.03 11.83 8.70
C VAL A 309 5.31 12.57 8.29
N ALA A 310 5.51 13.80 8.76
CA ALA A 310 6.77 14.52 8.53
C ALA A 310 7.98 13.79 9.14
N VAL A 311 7.86 13.22 10.34
CA VAL A 311 8.94 12.41 10.94
C VAL A 311 9.21 11.16 10.11
N VAL A 312 8.17 10.47 9.64
CA VAL A 312 8.30 9.25 8.82
C VAL A 312 9.09 9.51 7.53
N PHE A 313 8.85 10.63 6.84
CA PHE A 313 9.45 10.91 5.53
C PHE A 313 10.65 11.87 5.53
N LEU A 314 10.73 12.80 6.49
CA LEU A 314 11.76 13.85 6.51
C LEU A 314 12.86 13.60 7.55
N ALA A 315 12.53 12.90 8.63
CA ALA A 315 13.45 12.72 9.75
C ALA A 315 14.18 11.37 9.72
N VAL A 316 14.18 10.67 8.57
CA VAL A 316 14.68 9.29 8.44
C VAL A 316 16.08 9.20 9.04
N PRO A 317 16.25 8.60 10.23
CA PRO A 317 17.57 8.43 10.80
C PRO A 317 18.32 7.44 9.91
N ARG A 318 19.63 7.61 9.71
CA ARG A 318 20.48 6.49 9.28
C ARG A 318 20.35 5.43 10.37
N LEU A 319 19.47 4.47 10.18
CA LEU A 319 19.25 3.38 11.13
C LEU A 319 20.26 2.33 10.73
N ASP A 320 21.34 2.24 11.51
CA ASP A 320 22.39 1.25 11.31
C ASP A 320 21.83 -0.14 11.65
N GLY A 321 21.25 -0.80 10.65
CA GLY A 321 20.81 -2.19 10.73
C GLY A 321 19.41 -2.43 11.33
N PRO A 322 18.94 -3.68 11.24
CA PRO A 322 17.60 -4.06 11.67
C PRO A 322 17.41 -4.04 13.21
N GLY A 323 16.24 -3.65 13.67
CA GLY A 323 15.81 -3.80 15.08
C GLY A 323 16.37 -2.79 16.09
N THR A 324 16.90 -1.65 15.62
CA THR A 324 17.39 -0.58 16.48
C THR A 324 16.27 0.06 17.32
N ALA A 325 16.62 0.70 18.44
CA ALA A 325 15.65 1.43 19.28
C ALA A 325 14.90 2.52 18.48
N GLY A 326 15.59 3.18 17.55
CA GLY A 326 14.97 4.14 16.63
C GLY A 326 13.96 3.48 15.68
N GLY A 327 14.27 2.30 15.16
CA GLY A 327 13.35 1.50 14.36
C GLY A 327 12.07 1.12 15.10
N TRP A 328 12.19 0.60 16.32
CA TRP A 328 11.01 0.29 17.16
C TRP A 328 10.17 1.52 17.51
N ALA A 329 10.82 2.66 17.78
CA ALA A 329 10.12 3.92 18.02
C ALA A 329 9.36 4.40 16.77
N LEU A 330 9.95 4.23 15.58
CA LEU A 330 9.31 4.56 14.30
C LEU A 330 8.11 3.64 14.02
N LEU A 331 8.23 2.34 14.28
CA LEU A 331 7.12 1.40 14.18
C LEU A 331 5.97 1.80 15.13
N ALA A 332 6.28 2.14 16.38
CA ALA A 332 5.29 2.61 17.33
C ALA A 332 4.60 3.91 16.87
N LEU A 333 5.36 4.84 16.27
CA LEU A 333 4.80 6.05 15.66
C LEU A 333 3.84 5.72 14.52
N LEU A 334 4.22 4.80 13.61
CA LEU A 334 3.36 4.35 12.51
C LEU A 334 2.04 3.75 13.04
N VAL A 335 2.09 2.93 14.09
CA VAL A 335 0.88 2.40 14.76
C VAL A 335 -0.01 3.50 15.32
N LEU A 336 0.59 4.54 15.95
CA LEU A 336 -0.16 5.66 16.53
C LEU A 336 -0.72 6.63 15.48
N LEU A 337 -0.09 6.71 14.30
CA LEU A 337 -0.58 7.51 13.18
C LEU A 337 -1.93 7.01 12.65
N VAL A 338 -2.20 5.70 12.69
CA VAL A 338 -3.46 5.12 12.23
C VAL A 338 -4.70 5.67 12.97
N PRO A 339 -4.82 5.57 14.31
CA PRO A 339 -5.94 6.16 15.04
C PRO A 339 -5.93 7.71 14.98
N ALA A 340 -4.76 8.35 14.87
CA ALA A 340 -4.68 9.81 14.70
C ALA A 340 -5.26 10.28 13.34
N ALA A 341 -4.92 9.58 12.26
CA ALA A 341 -5.47 9.81 10.92
C ALA A 341 -6.98 9.57 10.90
N ALA A 342 -7.43 8.44 11.43
CA ALA A 342 -8.84 8.09 11.48
C ALA A 342 -9.66 9.08 12.32
N ARG A 343 -9.12 9.54 13.45
CA ARG A 343 -9.76 10.59 14.26
C ARG A 343 -9.79 11.93 13.53
N THR A 344 -8.74 12.30 12.81
CA THR A 344 -8.69 13.52 11.99
C THR A 344 -9.76 13.46 10.89
N LEU A 345 -9.88 12.33 10.20
CA LEU A 345 -10.93 12.08 9.22
C LEU A 345 -12.33 12.15 9.86
N ALA A 346 -12.52 11.55 11.04
CA ALA A 346 -13.78 11.61 11.77
C ALA A 346 -14.19 13.06 12.09
N LEU A 347 -13.25 13.88 12.55
CA LEU A 347 -13.47 15.30 12.83
C LEU A 347 -13.75 16.09 11.54
N ALA A 348 -13.09 15.75 10.42
CA ALA A 348 -13.29 16.40 9.13
C ALA A 348 -14.70 16.15 8.56
N LEU A 349 -15.26 14.97 8.82
CA LEU A 349 -16.55 14.51 8.30
C LEU A 349 -17.74 14.74 9.25
N THR A 350 -17.50 14.84 10.56
CA THR A 350 -18.55 15.04 11.58
C THR A 350 -18.94 16.53 11.66
N LYS A 351 -19.58 17.01 10.60
CA LYS A 351 -20.09 18.39 10.44
C LYS A 351 -21.61 18.37 10.33
N THR A 352 -22.24 19.55 10.35
CA THR A 352 -23.68 19.69 10.10
C THR A 352 -24.08 18.99 8.81
N ALA A 353 -25.07 18.11 8.91
CA ALA A 353 -25.55 17.29 7.82
C ALA A 353 -26.19 18.17 6.74
N ARG A 354 -25.96 17.83 5.47
CA ARG A 354 -26.48 18.57 4.31
C ARG A 354 -27.11 17.62 3.29
N PRO A 355 -28.07 18.10 2.47
CA PRO A 355 -28.59 17.33 1.36
C PRO A 355 -27.47 16.87 0.42
N LEU A 356 -27.56 15.60 0.01
CA LEU A 356 -26.60 14.93 -0.86
C LEU A 356 -27.04 15.16 -2.31
N THR A 357 -26.45 16.16 -2.97
CA THR A 357 -26.71 16.43 -4.38
C THR A 357 -25.70 15.73 -5.27
N TRP A 358 -26.13 15.22 -6.43
CA TRP A 358 -25.25 14.51 -7.37
C TRP A 358 -24.02 15.35 -7.77
N LEU A 359 -24.18 16.66 -7.97
CA LEU A 359 -23.06 17.55 -8.35
C LEU A 359 -21.99 17.64 -7.26
N ARG A 360 -22.41 17.69 -5.99
CA ARG A 360 -21.48 17.71 -4.86
C ARG A 360 -20.76 16.37 -4.71
N LEU A 361 -21.47 15.26 -4.94
CA LEU A 361 -20.89 13.93 -4.88
C LEU A 361 -19.90 13.70 -6.02
N ALA A 362 -20.24 14.12 -7.24
CA ALA A 362 -19.36 14.04 -8.41
C ALA A 362 -18.08 14.86 -8.21
N GLY A 363 -18.21 16.13 -7.80
CA GLY A 363 -17.05 16.96 -7.49
C GLY A 363 -16.20 16.39 -6.36
N ALA A 364 -16.83 15.87 -5.30
CA ALA A 364 -16.09 15.22 -4.21
C ALA A 364 -15.35 13.95 -4.68
N ALA A 365 -15.94 13.17 -5.60
CA ALA A 365 -15.32 11.97 -6.15
C ALA A 365 -14.12 12.28 -7.06
N SER A 366 -14.22 13.25 -7.97
CA SER A 366 -13.06 13.66 -8.78
C SER A 366 -11.94 14.22 -7.91
N VAL A 367 -12.24 15.08 -6.92
CA VAL A 367 -11.20 15.60 -6.03
C VAL A 367 -10.61 14.48 -5.18
N ALA A 368 -11.42 13.56 -4.64
CA ALA A 368 -10.92 12.41 -3.90
C ALA A 368 -10.00 11.54 -4.77
N GLY A 369 -10.37 11.26 -6.02
CA GLY A 369 -9.51 10.51 -6.92
C GLY A 369 -8.19 11.24 -7.20
N LEU A 370 -8.23 12.49 -7.64
CA LEU A 370 -7.01 13.28 -7.92
C LEU A 370 -6.08 13.39 -6.70
N THR A 371 -6.65 13.62 -5.52
CA THR A 371 -5.87 13.71 -4.28
C THR A 371 -5.46 12.34 -3.71
N THR A 372 -5.96 11.23 -4.28
CA THR A 372 -5.39 9.89 -4.07
C THR A 372 -4.14 9.70 -4.94
N ALA A 373 -4.22 10.10 -6.22
CA ALA A 373 -3.13 9.90 -7.18
C ALA A 373 -1.91 10.76 -6.89
N VAL A 374 -2.10 12.04 -6.57
CA VAL A 374 -0.99 13.01 -6.45
C VAL A 374 0.09 12.56 -5.43
N PRO A 375 -0.25 12.11 -4.21
CA PRO A 375 0.77 11.62 -3.27
C PRO A 375 1.40 10.31 -3.68
N LEU A 376 0.65 9.40 -4.29
CA LEU A 376 1.16 8.09 -4.68
C LEU A 376 2.10 8.21 -5.88
N LEU A 377 1.68 8.90 -6.94
CA LEU A 377 2.46 9.05 -8.16
C LEU A 377 3.51 10.13 -8.02
N GLY A 378 3.20 11.27 -7.39
CA GLY A 378 4.15 12.35 -7.19
C GLY A 378 5.30 11.96 -6.26
N TYR A 379 5.10 11.03 -5.32
CA TYR A 379 6.20 10.50 -4.52
C TYR A 379 7.19 9.68 -5.34
N GLN A 380 6.71 8.98 -6.38
CA GLN A 380 7.49 8.00 -7.13
C GLN A 380 8.00 8.54 -8.47
N LEU A 381 7.35 9.57 -9.02
CA LEU A 381 7.72 10.19 -10.30
C LEU A 381 9.11 10.87 -10.26
N GLU A 382 9.60 11.29 -9.07
CA GLU A 382 10.90 11.95 -8.96
C GLU A 382 12.06 11.05 -9.42
N TYR A 383 11.90 9.74 -9.29
CA TYR A 383 12.91 8.76 -9.69
C TYR A 383 13.11 8.65 -11.20
N ASP A 384 12.15 9.16 -12.00
CA ASP A 384 12.29 9.30 -13.45
C ASP A 384 12.47 10.77 -13.86
N VAL A 385 11.68 11.66 -13.24
CA VAL A 385 11.61 13.09 -13.58
C VAL A 385 11.79 13.95 -12.33
N PRO A 386 12.93 14.65 -12.19
CA PRO A 386 13.21 15.51 -11.05
C PRO A 386 12.09 16.53 -10.82
N LEU A 387 11.52 16.52 -9.61
CA LEU A 387 10.50 17.48 -9.20
C LEU A 387 11.15 18.78 -8.70
N PRO A 388 10.47 19.94 -8.84
CA PRO A 388 10.98 21.22 -8.32
C PRO A 388 10.94 21.29 -6.78
N VAL A 389 10.34 20.31 -6.11
CA VAL A 389 10.23 20.19 -4.67
C VAL A 389 10.52 18.75 -4.27
N PRO A 390 11.11 18.50 -3.08
CA PRO A 390 11.37 17.14 -2.62
C PRO A 390 10.10 16.28 -2.58
N HIS A 391 10.11 15.09 -3.21
CA HIS A 391 8.99 14.15 -3.23
C HIS A 391 8.52 13.74 -1.82
N THR A 392 9.40 13.75 -0.83
CA THR A 392 9.09 13.45 0.58
C THR A 392 8.09 14.42 1.20
N LEU A 393 7.88 15.60 0.61
CA LEU A 393 6.87 16.57 1.05
C LEU A 393 5.46 16.22 0.58
N VAL A 394 5.29 15.39 -0.46
CA VAL A 394 3.97 15.11 -1.02
C VAL A 394 3.07 14.32 -0.04
N PRO A 395 3.55 13.29 0.68
CA PRO A 395 2.77 12.65 1.75
C PRO A 395 2.44 13.61 2.90
N VAL A 396 3.35 14.54 3.23
CA VAL A 396 3.09 15.58 4.25
C VAL A 396 1.99 16.53 3.78
N ALA A 397 1.97 16.90 2.50
CA ALA A 397 0.91 17.70 1.90
C ALA A 397 -0.44 16.98 1.94
N ALA A 398 -0.48 15.65 1.74
CA ALA A 398 -1.69 14.84 1.91
C ALA A 398 -2.20 14.87 3.36
N ALA A 399 -1.30 14.74 4.35
CA ALA A 399 -1.63 14.86 5.76
C ALA A 399 -2.19 16.25 6.12
N LEU A 400 -1.59 17.31 5.56
CA LEU A 400 -2.08 18.68 5.70
C LEU A 400 -3.46 18.86 5.07
N ALA A 401 -3.70 18.33 3.87
CA ALA A 401 -4.99 18.39 3.19
C ALA A 401 -6.11 17.75 4.03
N LEU A 402 -5.81 16.68 4.76
CA LEU A 402 -6.73 16.04 5.71
C LEU A 402 -6.92 16.87 7.01
N ALA A 403 -5.86 17.52 7.50
CA ALA A 403 -5.86 18.28 8.75
C ALA A 403 -6.52 19.68 8.66
N VAL A 404 -6.28 20.42 7.57
CA VAL A 404 -6.71 21.82 7.37
C VAL A 404 -8.23 22.02 7.59
N PRO A 405 -9.13 21.16 7.08
CA PRO A 405 -10.56 21.34 7.31
C PRO A 405 -10.98 21.25 8.78
N VAL A 406 -10.25 20.49 9.60
CA VAL A 406 -10.49 20.34 11.05
C VAL A 406 -10.00 21.58 11.79
N VAL A 407 -8.78 21.98 11.47
CA VAL A 407 -8.11 23.21 11.94
C VAL A 407 -8.99 24.43 11.68
N ALA A 408 -9.37 24.68 10.43
CA ALA A 408 -10.18 25.83 10.06
C ALA A 408 -11.57 25.82 10.73
N ALA A 409 -12.16 24.64 11.00
CA ALA A 409 -13.40 24.55 11.76
C ALA A 409 -13.21 24.92 13.24
N GLY A 410 -12.11 24.46 13.85
CA GLY A 410 -11.76 24.79 15.24
C GLY A 410 -11.51 26.28 15.47
N LEU A 411 -10.85 26.98 14.54
CA LEU A 411 -10.58 28.43 14.65
C LEU A 411 -11.87 29.24 14.57
N ARG A 412 -12.77 28.88 13.64
CA ARG A 412 -14.08 29.54 13.53
C ARG A 412 -14.93 29.37 14.79
N ALA A 413 -14.90 28.17 15.39
CA ALA A 413 -15.61 27.90 16.64
C ALA A 413 -15.06 28.71 17.82
N ARG A 414 -13.74 28.89 17.92
CA ARG A 414 -13.11 29.75 18.93
C ARG A 414 -13.48 31.23 18.76
N GLY A 415 -13.49 31.72 17.51
CA GLY A 415 -13.87 33.11 17.20
C GLY A 415 -15.34 33.44 17.48
N ALA A 416 -16.23 32.44 17.43
CA ALA A 416 -17.66 32.60 17.74
C ALA A 416 -17.98 32.50 19.25
N SER A 417 -17.06 31.99 20.07
CA SER A 417 -17.26 31.75 21.51
C SER A 417 -17.07 33.01 22.39
N THR A 418 -16.97 34.20 21.79
CA THR A 418 -16.88 35.49 22.49
C THR A 418 -18.25 36.12 22.81
N ALA A 419 -19.36 35.49 22.41
CA ALA A 419 -20.71 35.89 22.82
C ALA A 419 -21.12 35.22 24.15
N PRO A 420 -21.83 35.91 25.07
CA PRO A 420 -22.20 35.36 26.37
C PRO A 420 -23.11 34.14 26.21
N ALA A 421 -22.74 33.04 26.88
CA ALA A 421 -23.45 31.77 26.79
C ALA A 421 -24.75 31.79 27.60
N ASP A 422 -25.87 31.45 26.95
CA ASP A 422 -27.15 31.20 27.60
C ASP A 422 -27.07 29.91 28.45
N PRO A 423 -27.35 29.94 29.76
CA PRO A 423 -27.12 28.82 30.67
C PRO A 423 -28.17 27.70 30.59
N ALA A 424 -29.17 27.81 29.71
CA ALA A 424 -30.33 26.90 29.66
C ALA A 424 -30.24 25.76 28.61
N GLY A 425 -29.10 25.59 27.93
CA GLY A 425 -28.96 24.68 26.78
C GLY A 425 -28.09 23.44 26.99
N SER A 426 -27.79 23.03 28.23
CA SER A 426 -26.97 21.84 28.52
C SER A 426 -27.74 20.52 28.31
N GLY A 427 -28.32 20.35 27.12
CA GLY A 427 -28.77 19.07 26.62
C GLY A 427 -27.56 18.18 26.36
N THR A 428 -27.27 17.29 27.29
CA THR A 428 -26.34 16.16 27.12
C THR A 428 -26.63 15.46 25.80
N THR A 429 -25.66 15.48 24.88
CA THR A 429 -25.72 14.85 23.57
C THR A 429 -25.66 13.33 23.69
N THR A 430 -26.79 12.72 24.03
CA THR A 430 -27.03 11.27 24.06
C THR A 430 -27.24 10.72 22.64
N ALA A 431 -26.19 10.72 21.80
CA ALA A 431 -26.28 10.23 20.42
C ALA A 431 -25.20 9.20 20.02
N ALA A 432 -24.45 8.62 20.96
CA ALA A 432 -23.32 7.74 20.63
C ALA A 432 -23.30 6.37 21.34
N GLU A 433 -24.36 5.94 22.03
CA GLU A 433 -24.32 4.71 22.85
C GLU A 433 -24.25 3.38 22.05
N GLY A 434 -24.32 3.39 20.71
CA GLY A 434 -24.44 2.14 19.91
C GLY A 434 -23.22 1.65 19.12
N THR A 435 -22.18 2.47 18.89
CA THR A 435 -21.12 2.12 17.91
C THR A 435 -19.88 1.44 18.49
N GLY A 436 -19.65 1.49 19.81
CA GLY A 436 -18.41 1.00 20.42
C GLY A 436 -18.23 -0.52 20.35
N VAL A 437 -19.28 -1.29 20.67
CA VAL A 437 -19.21 -2.77 20.64
C VAL A 437 -19.05 -3.31 19.20
N PRO A 438 -19.85 -2.86 18.21
CA PRO A 438 -19.62 -3.21 16.81
C PRO A 438 -18.21 -2.85 16.31
N ALA A 439 -17.69 -1.67 16.68
CA ALA A 439 -16.35 -1.23 16.28
C ALA A 439 -15.28 -2.20 16.76
N LEU A 440 -15.31 -2.58 18.05
CA LEU A 440 -14.33 -3.49 18.64
C LEU A 440 -14.43 -4.91 18.07
N ALA A 441 -15.64 -5.39 17.75
CA ALA A 441 -15.81 -6.70 17.11
C ALA A 441 -15.17 -6.71 15.70
N VAL A 442 -15.41 -5.68 14.88
CA VAL A 442 -14.82 -5.59 13.54
C VAL A 442 -13.30 -5.36 13.62
N GLY A 443 -12.83 -4.45 14.49
CA GLY A 443 -11.41 -4.21 14.71
C GLY A 443 -10.68 -5.46 15.24
N GLY A 444 -11.30 -6.21 16.13
CA GLY A 444 -10.79 -7.49 16.62
C GLY A 444 -10.71 -8.55 15.53
N ALA A 445 -11.70 -8.65 14.64
CA ALA A 445 -11.66 -9.56 13.50
C ALA A 445 -10.52 -9.22 12.52
N VAL A 446 -10.32 -7.93 12.21
CA VAL A 446 -9.20 -7.46 11.39
C VAL A 446 -7.86 -7.77 12.08
N ALA A 447 -7.77 -7.55 13.39
CA ALA A 447 -6.57 -7.87 14.17
C ALA A 447 -6.23 -9.36 14.15
N VAL A 448 -7.23 -10.24 14.30
CA VAL A 448 -7.03 -11.69 14.20
C VAL A 448 -6.53 -12.09 12.82
N LEU A 449 -7.10 -11.52 11.74
CA LEU A 449 -6.60 -11.80 10.38
C LEU A 449 -5.16 -11.33 10.19
N ALA A 450 -4.80 -10.15 10.70
CA ALA A 450 -3.42 -9.67 10.65
C ALA A 450 -2.47 -10.62 11.41
N LEU A 451 -2.88 -11.14 12.57
CA LEU A 451 -2.10 -12.14 13.32
C LEU A 451 -1.94 -13.47 12.57
N VAL A 452 -2.93 -13.90 11.77
CA VAL A 452 -2.76 -15.03 10.85
C VAL A 452 -1.69 -14.69 9.82
N GLY A 453 -1.72 -13.47 9.26
CA GLY A 453 -0.71 -12.98 8.32
C GLY A 453 0.73 -13.01 8.85
N VAL A 454 0.95 -12.84 10.17
CA VAL A 454 2.29 -12.95 10.80
C VAL A 454 2.96 -14.28 10.47
N THR A 455 2.20 -15.37 10.43
CA THR A 455 2.72 -16.70 10.08
C THR A 455 3.10 -16.82 8.61
N GLN A 456 2.40 -16.10 7.72
CA GLN A 456 2.59 -16.14 6.28
C GLN A 456 3.76 -15.27 5.81
N VAL A 457 4.25 -14.36 6.66
CA VAL A 457 5.39 -13.47 6.34
C VAL A 457 6.65 -13.81 7.13
N HIS A 458 6.66 -14.94 7.84
CA HIS A 458 7.83 -15.39 8.59
C HIS A 458 8.81 -16.11 7.67
N VAL A 459 10.06 -15.64 7.63
CA VAL A 459 11.17 -16.35 6.97
C VAL A 459 11.86 -17.22 8.03
N PRO A 460 11.87 -18.55 7.89
CA PRO A 460 12.58 -19.43 8.81
C PRO A 460 14.08 -19.11 8.83
N THR A 461 14.64 -18.93 10.02
CA THR A 461 16.08 -18.63 10.18
C THR A 461 16.91 -19.81 10.65
N THR A 462 16.28 -20.95 10.97
CA THR A 462 16.95 -22.11 11.57
C THR A 462 17.28 -23.17 10.53
N THR A 463 18.54 -23.17 10.08
CA THR A 463 19.18 -24.33 9.44
C THR A 463 20.47 -24.58 10.20
N SER A 464 20.63 -25.78 10.75
CA SER A 464 21.80 -26.16 11.58
C SER A 464 22.78 -27.09 10.87
N ALA A 465 22.50 -27.46 9.61
CA ALA A 465 23.35 -28.34 8.82
C ALA A 465 23.82 -27.61 7.57
N VAL A 466 25.15 -27.45 7.44
CA VAL A 466 25.80 -27.08 6.19
C VAL A 466 25.85 -28.34 5.32
N ALA A 467 25.44 -28.25 4.06
CA ALA A 467 25.51 -29.38 3.13
C ALA A 467 26.93 -29.54 2.57
N ASP A 468 27.24 -30.74 2.08
CA ASP A 468 28.51 -31.04 1.44
C ASP A 468 28.45 -30.61 -0.04
N TYR A 469 28.91 -29.38 -0.33
CA TYR A 469 29.03 -28.86 -1.68
C TYR A 469 30.39 -29.20 -2.29
N PRO A 470 30.49 -29.39 -3.62
CA PRO A 470 31.78 -29.55 -4.26
C PRO A 470 32.70 -28.34 -4.03
N VAL A 471 33.96 -28.61 -3.71
CA VAL A 471 34.95 -27.59 -3.36
C VAL A 471 35.15 -26.59 -4.51
N GLY A 472 34.97 -25.32 -4.20
CA GLY A 472 35.08 -24.18 -5.09
C GLY A 472 33.89 -23.99 -6.03
N GLU A 473 32.87 -24.85 -6.02
CA GLU A 473 31.74 -24.73 -6.95
C GLU A 473 30.64 -23.83 -6.40
N LEU A 474 30.14 -22.95 -7.26
CA LEU A 474 29.05 -22.03 -6.95
C LEU A 474 28.18 -21.78 -8.19
N ARG A 475 26.87 -21.74 -8.00
CA ARG A 475 25.89 -21.35 -9.02
C ARG A 475 25.29 -20.01 -8.62
N VAL A 476 25.45 -19.02 -9.49
CA VAL A 476 25.01 -17.63 -9.27
C VAL A 476 23.91 -17.30 -10.27
N LEU A 477 22.78 -16.79 -9.78
CA LEU A 477 21.74 -16.21 -10.62
C LEU A 477 21.72 -14.70 -10.41
N ASP A 478 21.84 -13.91 -11.48
CA ASP A 478 21.66 -12.45 -11.43
C ASP A 478 20.36 -12.03 -12.10
N TRP A 479 19.61 -11.13 -11.47
CA TRP A 479 18.33 -10.68 -12.02
C TRP A 479 17.85 -9.31 -11.50
N ASN A 480 17.67 -8.36 -12.41
CA ASN A 480 16.86 -7.17 -12.16
C ASN A 480 15.37 -7.56 -12.22
N LEU A 481 14.63 -7.32 -11.12
CA LEU A 481 13.24 -7.76 -10.99
C LEU A 481 12.19 -6.74 -11.42
N HIS A 482 12.57 -5.53 -11.80
CA HIS A 482 11.65 -4.46 -12.17
C HIS A 482 10.49 -4.31 -11.18
N TYR A 483 10.83 -4.36 -9.87
CA TYR A 483 9.90 -4.30 -8.75
C TYR A 483 8.66 -5.21 -8.89
N GLY A 484 8.84 -6.33 -9.59
CA GLY A 484 7.87 -7.40 -9.78
C GLY A 484 7.03 -7.29 -11.04
N VAL A 485 7.18 -6.23 -11.86
CA VAL A 485 6.27 -5.91 -12.96
C VAL A 485 6.78 -6.47 -14.29
N SER A 486 5.97 -7.33 -14.91
CA SER A 486 6.23 -7.87 -16.24
C SER A 486 5.81 -6.93 -17.38
N ALA A 487 6.21 -7.25 -18.61
CA ALA A 487 5.88 -6.47 -19.80
C ALA A 487 4.37 -6.36 -20.08
N ASP A 488 3.61 -7.43 -19.85
CA ASP A 488 2.17 -7.29 -19.57
C ASP A 488 2.03 -6.84 -18.11
N PRO A 489 1.27 -5.79 -17.79
CA PRO A 489 1.29 -5.18 -16.46
C PRO A 489 0.68 -6.10 -15.39
N SER A 490 1.50 -7.02 -14.90
CA SER A 490 1.21 -8.09 -13.96
C SER A 490 2.36 -8.19 -12.95
N VAL A 491 2.05 -8.56 -11.71
CA VAL A 491 3.07 -8.83 -10.69
C VAL A 491 3.19 -10.34 -10.49
N ARG A 492 4.29 -10.94 -10.94
CA ARG A 492 4.41 -12.41 -11.12
C ARG A 492 5.40 -13.09 -10.17
N LEU A 493 5.21 -12.93 -8.87
CA LEU A 493 6.18 -13.43 -7.88
C LEU A 493 6.34 -14.96 -7.87
N ASP A 494 5.29 -15.74 -8.15
CA ASP A 494 5.42 -17.21 -8.22
C ASP A 494 6.23 -17.68 -9.43
N GLU A 495 6.17 -16.96 -10.56
CA GLU A 495 7.02 -17.26 -11.73
C GLU A 495 8.49 -16.94 -11.40
N MET A 496 8.74 -15.82 -10.70
CA MET A 496 10.09 -15.49 -10.20
C MET A 496 10.64 -16.54 -9.22
N VAL A 497 9.80 -17.06 -8.32
CA VAL A 497 10.17 -18.16 -7.42
C VAL A 497 10.55 -19.40 -8.22
N ALA A 498 9.71 -19.82 -9.17
CA ALA A 498 9.97 -20.99 -10.00
C ALA A 498 11.30 -20.87 -10.75
N THR A 499 11.60 -19.70 -11.33
CA THR A 499 12.88 -19.47 -12.03
C THR A 499 14.09 -19.54 -11.11
N ILE A 500 13.98 -19.00 -9.89
CA ILE A 500 15.05 -19.14 -8.89
C ILE A 500 15.25 -20.61 -8.49
N GLU A 501 14.16 -21.34 -8.22
CA GLU A 501 14.24 -22.76 -7.83
C GLU A 501 14.77 -23.65 -8.96
N ASP A 502 14.24 -23.49 -10.18
CA ASP A 502 14.61 -24.28 -11.35
C ASP A 502 16.05 -23.99 -11.81
N SER A 503 16.55 -22.76 -11.58
CA SER A 503 17.96 -22.45 -11.79
C SER A 503 18.88 -23.27 -10.89
N GLY A 504 18.40 -23.68 -9.70
CA GLY A 504 19.17 -24.32 -8.64
C GLY A 504 20.38 -23.50 -8.18
N ALA A 505 20.25 -22.17 -8.20
CA ALA A 505 21.29 -21.25 -7.77
C ALA A 505 21.55 -21.36 -6.26
N ASP A 506 22.82 -21.25 -5.88
CA ASP A 506 23.25 -21.19 -4.48
C ASP A 506 23.13 -19.79 -3.91
N VAL A 507 23.32 -18.78 -4.77
CA VAL A 507 23.22 -17.37 -4.45
C VAL A 507 22.57 -16.63 -5.61
N VAL A 508 21.72 -15.67 -5.27
CA VAL A 508 20.99 -14.83 -6.22
C VAL A 508 21.29 -13.37 -5.94
N THR A 509 21.79 -12.65 -6.94
CA THR A 509 21.97 -11.20 -6.92
C THR A 509 20.74 -10.56 -7.54
N LEU A 510 20.06 -9.69 -6.79
CA LEU A 510 18.81 -9.06 -7.23
C LEU A 510 18.90 -7.55 -7.20
N GLN A 511 18.36 -6.93 -8.24
CA GLN A 511 18.17 -5.48 -8.32
C GLN A 511 16.69 -5.14 -8.45
N GLU A 512 16.36 -3.88 -8.15
CA GLU A 512 14.99 -3.35 -8.20
C GLU A 512 13.98 -4.08 -7.31
N VAL A 513 14.44 -4.55 -6.16
CA VAL A 513 13.62 -5.31 -5.21
C VAL A 513 12.69 -4.37 -4.45
N SER A 514 11.38 -4.54 -4.63
CA SER A 514 10.36 -3.75 -3.92
C SER A 514 10.09 -4.24 -2.51
N ARG A 515 9.96 -3.31 -1.56
CA ARG A 515 9.56 -3.51 -0.16
C ARG A 515 8.50 -2.50 0.28
N GLY A 516 7.29 -2.70 -0.25
CA GLY A 516 6.12 -1.88 0.02
C GLY A 516 5.95 -0.69 -0.91
N TRP A 517 6.65 -0.68 -2.05
CA TRP A 517 6.55 0.37 -3.05
C TRP A 517 5.24 0.23 -3.84
N VAL A 518 4.47 1.32 -3.96
CA VAL A 518 3.11 1.25 -4.49
C VAL A 518 3.10 1.07 -6.01
N LEU A 519 4.10 1.58 -6.74
CA LEU A 519 4.27 1.31 -8.18
C LEU A 519 4.47 -0.19 -8.47
N GLY A 520 5.16 -0.93 -7.60
CA GLY A 520 5.27 -2.39 -7.67
C GLY A 520 4.12 -3.17 -7.02
N GLY A 521 2.98 -2.52 -6.75
CA GLY A 521 1.80 -3.17 -6.17
C GLY A 521 1.86 -3.39 -4.64
N GLY A 522 2.95 -2.99 -3.98
CA GLY A 522 3.07 -2.91 -2.52
C GLY A 522 3.54 -4.18 -1.79
N ALA A 523 4.08 -5.17 -2.51
CA ALA A 523 4.62 -6.39 -1.91
C ALA A 523 5.97 -6.15 -1.21
N ASP A 524 6.32 -7.00 -0.24
CA ASP A 524 7.69 -7.17 0.24
C ASP A 524 8.34 -8.34 -0.52
N MET A 525 8.89 -8.07 -1.69
CA MET A 525 9.44 -9.09 -2.60
C MET A 525 10.60 -9.82 -1.95
N ALA A 526 11.50 -9.10 -1.28
CA ALA A 526 12.63 -9.70 -0.57
C ALA A 526 12.18 -10.79 0.41
N THR A 527 11.16 -10.48 1.21
CA THR A 527 10.61 -11.44 2.19
C THR A 527 9.81 -12.55 1.51
N TYR A 528 9.08 -12.25 0.44
CA TYR A 528 8.29 -13.24 -0.30
C TYR A 528 9.18 -14.28 -0.97
N LEU A 529 10.15 -13.85 -1.78
CA LEU A 529 11.06 -14.71 -2.52
C LEU A 529 11.85 -15.60 -1.57
N ALA A 530 12.45 -15.04 -0.51
CA ALA A 530 13.20 -15.80 0.49
C ALA A 530 12.37 -16.88 1.18
N ARG A 531 11.11 -16.58 1.50
CA ARG A 531 10.22 -17.56 2.13
C ARG A 531 9.88 -18.70 1.17
N GLU A 532 9.49 -18.37 -0.05
CA GLU A 532 9.00 -19.38 -1.01
C GLU A 532 10.13 -20.24 -1.56
N THR A 533 11.32 -19.68 -1.84
CA THR A 533 12.49 -20.46 -2.30
C THR A 533 13.23 -21.16 -1.16
N GLY A 534 12.86 -20.89 0.10
CA GLY A 534 13.57 -21.39 1.28
C GLY A 534 14.94 -20.76 1.51
N MET A 535 15.31 -19.73 0.74
CA MET A 535 16.57 -19.02 0.86
C MET A 535 16.54 -17.97 1.98
N ARG A 536 17.73 -17.54 2.41
CA ARG A 536 17.87 -16.36 3.28
C ARG A 536 18.05 -15.11 2.44
N VAL A 537 17.85 -13.93 3.03
CA VAL A 537 17.92 -12.65 2.31
C VAL A 537 18.64 -11.55 3.10
N ALA A 538 19.48 -10.80 2.38
CA ALA A 538 20.09 -9.57 2.84
C ALA A 538 19.71 -8.46 1.85
N PHE A 539 19.24 -7.32 2.36
CA PHE A 539 18.75 -6.21 1.54
C PHE A 539 19.52 -4.93 1.84
N VAL A 540 19.72 -4.12 0.80
CA VAL A 540 20.22 -2.75 0.88
C VAL A 540 19.25 -1.80 0.16
N PRO A 541 18.79 -0.72 0.82
CA PRO A 541 18.00 0.33 0.18
C PRO A 541 18.71 0.99 -1.02
N ALA A 542 17.95 1.41 -2.02
CA ALA A 542 18.31 2.35 -3.08
C ALA A 542 17.10 3.27 -3.32
N ALA A 543 17.30 4.48 -3.83
CA ALA A 543 16.26 5.51 -4.02
C ALA A 543 15.59 6.01 -2.72
N ASP A 544 14.97 5.10 -1.98
CA ASP A 544 14.43 5.23 -0.64
C ASP A 544 14.57 3.89 0.11
N ARG A 545 13.76 3.63 1.14
CA ARG A 545 13.82 2.35 1.89
C ARG A 545 12.93 1.26 1.30
N GLN A 546 12.11 1.58 0.32
CA GLN A 546 11.10 0.71 -0.26
C GLN A 546 11.57 0.05 -1.55
N PHE A 547 12.77 0.38 -2.02
CA PHE A 547 13.36 -0.13 -3.25
C PHE A 547 14.85 -0.38 -3.02
N GLY A 548 15.49 -1.28 -3.78
CA GLY A 548 16.92 -1.54 -3.61
C GLY A 548 17.40 -2.87 -4.16
N ASN A 549 18.57 -3.30 -3.67
CA ASN A 549 19.21 -4.54 -4.08
C ASN A 549 19.17 -5.58 -2.96
N ALA A 550 19.26 -6.86 -3.33
CA ALA A 550 19.31 -7.96 -2.38
C ALA A 550 20.25 -9.07 -2.80
N LEU A 551 20.71 -9.83 -1.81
CA LEU A 551 21.29 -11.16 -1.97
C LEU A 551 20.32 -12.17 -1.38
N LEU A 552 19.95 -13.19 -2.16
CA LEU A 552 19.42 -14.43 -1.59
C LEU A 552 20.50 -15.50 -1.60
N TRP A 553 20.51 -16.37 -0.60
CA TRP A 553 21.44 -17.49 -0.57
C TRP A 553 20.84 -18.73 0.07
N ASP A 554 21.29 -19.90 -0.39
CA ASP A 554 20.93 -21.18 0.18
C ASP A 554 21.46 -21.27 1.62
N PRO A 555 20.59 -21.42 2.64
CA PRO A 555 21.04 -21.56 4.03
C PRO A 555 21.93 -22.80 4.26
N LEU A 556 21.94 -23.79 3.36
CA LEU A 556 22.85 -24.94 3.41
C LEU A 556 24.30 -24.57 3.10
N ARG A 557 24.56 -23.39 2.53
CA ARG A 557 25.91 -22.81 2.36
C ARG A 557 26.42 -22.10 3.63
N GLY A 558 25.60 -22.02 4.69
CA GLY A 558 25.93 -21.33 5.94
C GLY A 558 25.43 -19.89 6.04
N ASP A 559 25.98 -19.12 6.98
CA ASP A 559 25.70 -17.69 7.11
C ASP A 559 26.65 -16.89 6.21
N LEU A 560 26.15 -15.81 5.59
CA LEU A 560 27.02 -14.83 4.92
C LEU A 560 27.98 -14.18 5.92
N ALA A 561 29.25 -14.09 5.54
CA ALA A 561 30.26 -13.30 6.24
C ALA A 561 30.40 -11.89 5.62
N ASP A 562 30.91 -10.95 6.40
CA ASP A 562 31.34 -9.62 5.94
C ASP A 562 30.31 -8.87 5.07
N VAL A 563 29.03 -8.91 5.45
CA VAL A 563 27.96 -8.24 4.69
C VAL A 563 28.15 -6.72 4.75
N VAL A 564 28.46 -6.10 3.61
CA VAL A 564 28.63 -4.65 3.45
C VAL A 564 27.52 -4.09 2.55
N ARG A 565 27.01 -2.92 2.93
CA ARG A 565 25.93 -2.20 2.24
C ARG A 565 26.50 -0.87 1.74
N HIS A 566 26.60 -0.71 0.43
CA HIS A 566 27.20 0.46 -0.20
C HIS A 566 26.10 1.44 -0.64
N ALA A 567 26.22 2.70 -0.23
CA ALA A 567 25.55 3.79 -0.92
C ALA A 567 26.49 4.27 -2.02
N LEU A 568 26.06 4.19 -3.27
CA LEU A 568 26.89 4.62 -4.40
C LEU A 568 26.80 6.13 -4.57
N PRO A 569 27.84 6.79 -5.13
CA PRO A 569 27.79 8.19 -5.50
C PRO A 569 26.51 8.53 -6.28
N TYR A 570 25.83 9.61 -5.85
CA TYR A 570 24.58 10.05 -6.47
C TYR A 570 24.80 10.51 -7.93
N GLY A 571 25.91 11.23 -8.17
CA GLY A 571 26.31 11.75 -9.47
C GLY A 571 25.24 12.59 -10.17
N ALA A 572 25.19 12.50 -11.51
CA ALA A 572 24.13 13.05 -12.32
C ALA A 572 23.07 11.97 -12.53
N GLY A 573 21.88 12.14 -11.95
CA GLY A 573 20.79 11.19 -12.09
C GLY A 573 19.62 11.49 -11.16
N PRO A 574 18.45 10.90 -11.38
CA PRO A 574 17.24 11.17 -10.60
C PRO A 574 17.09 10.29 -9.34
N GLN A 575 17.96 9.30 -9.14
CA GLN A 575 17.75 8.25 -8.14
C GLN A 575 19.08 7.84 -7.47
N GLU A 576 19.04 7.66 -6.14
CA GLU A 576 20.14 7.05 -5.38
C GLU A 576 20.33 5.58 -5.80
N ARG A 577 21.59 5.13 -5.88
CA ARG A 577 21.97 3.75 -6.22
C ARG A 577 22.72 3.09 -5.07
N SER A 578 22.73 1.76 -5.04
CA SER A 578 23.41 0.99 -4.00
C SER A 578 24.02 -0.30 -4.54
N ALA A 579 24.86 -0.91 -3.72
CA ALA A 579 25.35 -2.28 -3.91
C ALA A 579 25.37 -3.01 -2.56
N ILE A 580 25.30 -4.34 -2.61
CA ILE A 580 25.47 -5.19 -1.43
C ILE A 580 26.50 -6.28 -1.73
N SER A 581 27.48 -6.37 -0.85
CA SER A 581 28.60 -7.30 -0.96
C SER A 581 28.59 -8.23 0.24
N ALA A 582 28.83 -9.52 0.03
CA ALA A 582 28.97 -10.48 1.11
C ALA A 582 29.89 -11.62 0.72
N THR A 583 30.51 -12.26 1.70
CA THR A 583 31.37 -13.43 1.49
C THR A 583 30.58 -14.70 1.75
N LEU A 584 30.54 -15.59 0.77
CA LEU A 584 29.86 -16.89 0.80
C LEU A 584 30.91 -18.01 0.77
N ASP A 585 30.62 -19.14 1.42
CA ASP A 585 31.46 -20.33 1.37
C ASP A 585 31.13 -21.22 0.14
N ALA A 586 32.03 -21.26 -0.84
CA ALA A 586 31.95 -22.13 -1.99
C ALA A 586 32.58 -23.51 -1.70
N GLY A 587 32.09 -24.22 -0.68
CA GLY A 587 32.60 -25.56 -0.33
C GLY A 587 34.04 -25.55 0.20
N GLY A 588 34.38 -24.59 1.06
CA GLY A 588 35.68 -24.38 1.67
C GLY A 588 36.47 -23.19 1.11
N VAL A 589 36.03 -22.62 -0.02
CA VAL A 589 36.68 -21.48 -0.69
C VAL A 589 35.81 -20.22 -0.48
N PRO A 590 36.30 -19.16 0.18
CA PRO A 590 35.53 -17.93 0.35
C PRO A 590 35.39 -17.19 -0.99
N VAL A 591 34.16 -16.82 -1.36
CA VAL A 591 33.86 -16.04 -2.57
C VAL A 591 33.14 -14.76 -2.18
N ARG A 592 33.68 -13.61 -2.56
CA ARG A 592 33.00 -12.32 -2.42
C ARG A 592 31.96 -12.17 -3.53
N VAL A 593 30.68 -12.01 -3.19
CA VAL A 593 29.60 -11.82 -4.14
C VAL A 593 28.99 -10.44 -3.95
N THR A 594 28.89 -9.67 -5.03
CA THR A 594 28.39 -8.29 -5.04
C THR A 594 27.22 -8.16 -6.01
N SER A 595 26.06 -7.71 -5.50
CA SER A 595 24.92 -7.28 -6.31
C SER A 595 24.94 -5.75 -6.46
N VAL A 596 24.97 -5.25 -7.69
CA VAL A 596 25.08 -3.81 -7.99
C VAL A 596 24.03 -3.36 -9.00
N HIS A 597 23.55 -2.12 -8.86
CA HIS A 597 22.69 -1.48 -9.87
C HIS A 597 23.18 -0.05 -10.10
N LEU A 598 23.66 0.25 -11.31
CA LEU A 598 24.22 1.55 -11.66
C LEU A 598 23.18 2.54 -12.25
N GLN A 599 23.59 3.77 -12.51
CA GLN A 599 22.71 4.82 -13.06
C GLN A 599 22.15 4.46 -14.46
N HIS A 600 20.84 4.65 -14.67
CA HIS A 600 20.15 4.13 -15.86
C HIS A 600 20.21 5.03 -17.11
N ARG A 601 20.48 6.34 -16.98
CA ARG A 601 20.47 7.21 -18.16
C ARG A 601 21.77 7.07 -18.95
N GLN A 602 21.64 6.81 -20.25
CA GLN A 602 22.76 6.57 -21.15
C GLN A 602 23.82 7.68 -21.10
N GLU A 603 23.41 8.95 -21.00
CA GLU A 603 24.33 10.10 -20.93
C GLU A 603 25.17 10.18 -19.65
N ASN A 604 24.92 9.32 -18.65
CA ASN A 604 25.53 9.38 -17.32
C ASN A 604 26.71 8.41 -17.14
N THR A 605 27.43 8.05 -18.21
CA THR A 605 28.68 7.27 -18.14
C THR A 605 29.66 7.77 -17.06
N PRO A 606 29.94 9.09 -16.91
CA PRO A 606 30.83 9.56 -15.85
C PRO A 606 30.33 9.25 -14.44
N THR A 607 29.01 9.21 -14.23
CA THR A 607 28.43 8.82 -12.92
C THR A 607 28.61 7.32 -12.68
N ARG A 608 28.38 6.49 -13.70
CA ARG A 608 28.57 5.04 -13.55
C ARG A 608 30.03 4.67 -13.28
N LEU A 609 30.98 5.35 -13.92
CA LEU A 609 32.41 5.19 -13.63
C LEU A 609 32.76 5.60 -12.19
N ASP A 610 32.32 6.78 -11.72
CA ASP A 610 32.51 7.22 -10.33
C ASP A 610 31.90 6.22 -9.32
N GLN A 611 30.75 5.63 -9.66
CA GLN A 611 30.11 4.59 -8.85
C GLN A 611 30.94 3.30 -8.78
N LEU A 612 31.47 2.83 -9.91
CA LEU A 612 32.33 1.65 -9.97
C LEU A 612 33.68 1.89 -9.27
N GLU A 613 34.33 3.03 -9.51
CA GLU A 613 35.58 3.41 -8.86
C GLU A 613 35.42 3.45 -7.34
N THR A 614 34.35 4.08 -6.84
CA THR A 614 34.06 4.15 -5.40
C THR A 614 33.80 2.76 -4.83
N LEU A 615 33.01 1.93 -5.52
CA LEU A 615 32.69 0.57 -5.07
C LEU A 615 33.95 -0.30 -4.95
N LEU A 616 34.80 -0.32 -5.99
CA LEU A 616 36.04 -1.11 -5.97
C LEU A 616 37.08 -0.57 -4.99
N ALA A 617 37.10 0.74 -4.74
CA ALA A 617 37.98 1.35 -3.74
C ALA A 617 37.55 1.02 -2.31
N ASP A 618 36.24 0.98 -2.04
CA ASP A 618 35.69 0.60 -0.73
C ASP A 618 35.82 -0.90 -0.45
N GLU A 619 35.94 -1.72 -1.50
CA GLU A 619 35.99 -3.19 -1.46
C GLU A 619 37.24 -3.75 -2.16
N PRO A 620 38.46 -3.53 -1.62
CA PRO A 620 39.64 -4.23 -2.11
C PRO A 620 39.52 -5.71 -1.73
N VAL A 621 39.18 -6.56 -2.69
CA VAL A 621 39.05 -8.01 -2.49
C VAL A 621 40.32 -8.71 -2.95
N GLU A 622 40.93 -9.48 -2.05
CA GLU A 622 41.94 -10.49 -2.39
C GLU A 622 41.22 -11.84 -2.56
N GLY A 623 41.50 -12.56 -3.65
CA GLY A 623 40.91 -13.88 -3.93
C GLY A 623 39.70 -13.86 -4.87
N ALA A 624 38.91 -14.94 -4.81
CA ALA A 624 37.74 -15.14 -5.67
C ALA A 624 36.62 -14.13 -5.40
N SER A 625 36.27 -13.34 -6.41
CA SER A 625 35.18 -12.36 -6.34
C SER A 625 34.29 -12.41 -7.59
N VAL A 626 33.01 -12.10 -7.36
CA VAL A 626 31.96 -12.04 -8.38
C VAL A 626 31.18 -10.74 -8.21
N LEU A 627 31.10 -9.96 -9.28
CA LEU A 627 30.29 -8.74 -9.35
C LEU A 627 29.19 -8.95 -10.38
N ALA A 628 27.93 -8.81 -9.97
CA ALA A 628 26.78 -9.04 -10.82
C ALA A 628 25.68 -7.99 -10.67
N GLY A 629 24.98 -7.71 -11.76
CA GLY A 629 23.79 -6.87 -11.78
C GLY A 629 23.63 -6.03 -13.03
N ASP A 630 22.61 -5.18 -13.00
CA ASP A 630 22.31 -4.20 -14.04
C ASP A 630 23.28 -3.01 -13.98
N LEU A 631 24.24 -3.01 -14.91
CA LEU A 631 25.24 -1.95 -15.05
C LEU A 631 24.74 -0.81 -15.94
N ASN A 632 23.60 -0.98 -16.62
CA ASN A 632 23.07 -0.03 -17.60
C ASN A 632 24.13 0.37 -18.67
N ALA A 633 25.05 -0.54 -19.00
CA ALA A 633 26.16 -0.34 -19.92
C ALA A 633 26.24 -1.51 -20.91
N GLU A 634 26.39 -1.20 -22.20
CA GLU A 634 26.50 -2.19 -23.27
C GLU A 634 27.94 -2.65 -23.51
N PRO A 635 28.16 -3.79 -24.20
CA PRO A 635 29.50 -4.23 -24.58
C PRO A 635 30.31 -3.14 -25.29
N GLY A 636 31.57 -2.97 -24.88
CA GLY A 636 32.49 -1.98 -25.43
C GLY A 636 32.32 -0.56 -24.91
N TRP A 637 31.42 -0.31 -23.95
CA TRP A 637 31.35 0.98 -23.25
C TRP A 637 32.47 1.11 -22.21
N ASP A 638 32.73 2.35 -21.76
CA ASP A 638 33.85 2.67 -20.86
C ASP A 638 33.75 1.94 -19.52
N GLU A 639 32.54 1.72 -19.01
CA GLU A 639 32.28 1.00 -17.76
C GLU A 639 32.72 -0.46 -17.84
N ILE A 640 32.46 -1.12 -18.96
CA ILE A 640 32.84 -2.52 -19.20
C ILE A 640 34.35 -2.62 -19.37
N THR A 641 34.93 -1.73 -20.18
CA THR A 641 36.38 -1.63 -20.37
C THR A 641 37.11 -1.39 -19.04
N PHE A 642 36.56 -0.53 -18.18
CA PHE A 642 37.12 -0.25 -16.87
C PHE A 642 37.17 -1.51 -15.99
N LEU A 643 36.08 -2.30 -15.94
CA LEU A 643 36.05 -3.53 -15.15
C LEU A 643 37.06 -4.57 -15.67
N GLU A 644 37.17 -4.72 -16.99
CA GLU A 644 38.17 -5.59 -17.63
C GLU A 644 39.60 -5.14 -17.29
N GLU A 645 39.88 -3.84 -17.28
CA GLU A 645 41.17 -3.28 -16.87
C GLU A 645 41.49 -3.51 -15.38
N GLN A 646 40.47 -3.71 -14.54
CA GLN A 646 40.63 -4.14 -13.14
C GLN A 646 40.84 -5.66 -12.98
N GLY A 647 40.93 -6.42 -14.08
CA GLY A 647 41.12 -7.87 -14.05
C GLY A 647 39.85 -8.66 -13.81
N LEU A 648 38.69 -8.10 -14.15
CA LEU A 648 37.41 -8.80 -14.11
C LEU A 648 37.02 -9.33 -15.49
N GLU A 649 36.74 -10.61 -15.60
CA GLU A 649 36.33 -11.28 -16.85
C GLU A 649 34.81 -11.48 -16.88
N SER A 650 34.17 -11.20 -18.01
CA SER A 650 32.73 -11.46 -18.19
C SER A 650 32.45 -12.95 -18.34
N GLY A 651 31.56 -13.50 -17.51
CA GLY A 651 31.17 -14.90 -17.58
C GLY A 651 30.44 -15.27 -18.88
N GLN A 652 29.66 -14.34 -19.44
CA GLN A 652 28.96 -14.55 -20.71
C GLN A 652 29.92 -14.67 -21.88
N ASP A 653 30.97 -13.84 -21.91
CA ASP A 653 31.97 -13.88 -22.99
C ASP A 653 32.90 -15.09 -22.84
N ALA A 654 33.20 -15.50 -21.61
CA ALA A 654 34.08 -16.64 -21.33
C ALA A 654 33.40 -18.01 -21.53
N ALA A 655 32.12 -18.14 -21.19
CA ALA A 655 31.45 -19.44 -21.07
C ALA A 655 29.99 -19.48 -21.58
N GLY A 656 29.53 -18.44 -22.29
CA GLY A 656 28.16 -18.32 -22.81
C GLY A 656 28.10 -17.88 -24.28
N ASP A 657 26.94 -17.32 -24.66
CA ASP A 657 26.73 -16.67 -25.96
C ASP A 657 26.91 -15.15 -25.82
N PRO A 658 27.99 -14.54 -26.37
CA PRO A 658 28.26 -13.11 -26.22
C PRO A 658 27.20 -12.21 -26.89
N ASP A 659 26.45 -12.75 -27.87
CA ASP A 659 25.40 -12.04 -28.60
C ASP A 659 24.03 -12.11 -27.91
N ALA A 660 23.90 -12.88 -26.82
CA ALA A 660 22.65 -12.96 -26.07
C ALA A 660 22.34 -11.64 -25.33
N LEU A 661 21.09 -11.17 -25.47
CA LEU A 661 20.61 -9.89 -24.96
C LEU A 661 19.65 -10.11 -23.78
N THR A 662 19.55 -9.12 -22.89
CA THR A 662 18.88 -9.25 -21.59
C THR A 662 17.64 -8.37 -21.43
N SER A 663 17.59 -7.21 -22.11
CA SER A 663 16.51 -6.23 -21.94
C SER A 663 16.06 -5.58 -23.27
N PRO A 664 14.76 -5.27 -23.46
CA PRO A 664 13.64 -5.73 -22.65
C PRO A 664 13.39 -7.23 -22.86
N SER A 665 12.99 -7.96 -21.82
CA SER A 665 12.93 -9.43 -21.80
C SER A 665 12.08 -10.05 -22.91
N SER A 666 10.98 -9.38 -23.26
CA SER A 666 10.01 -9.82 -24.29
C SER A 666 10.48 -9.60 -25.74
N ALA A 667 11.38 -8.63 -25.97
CA ALA A 667 11.96 -8.34 -27.27
C ALA A 667 13.39 -7.79 -27.08
N PRO A 668 14.35 -8.64 -26.68
CA PRO A 668 15.66 -8.19 -26.24
C PRO A 668 16.39 -7.38 -27.31
N ALA A 669 16.94 -6.24 -26.89
CA ALA A 669 17.65 -5.30 -27.76
C ALA A 669 18.99 -4.85 -27.15
N HIS A 670 19.19 -5.02 -25.84
CA HIS A 670 20.35 -4.56 -25.10
C HIS A 670 20.89 -5.68 -24.21
N ARG A 671 22.21 -5.70 -24.00
CA ARG A 671 22.91 -6.47 -22.97
C ARG A 671 23.45 -5.47 -21.95
N ILE A 672 22.74 -5.31 -20.84
CA ILE A 672 23.07 -4.34 -19.78
C ILE A 672 23.20 -4.97 -18.40
N ASP A 673 22.83 -6.25 -18.28
CA ASP A 673 23.03 -7.07 -17.10
C ASP A 673 24.31 -7.89 -17.28
N TRP A 674 25.11 -8.00 -16.21
CA TRP A 674 26.45 -8.57 -16.29
C TRP A 674 26.76 -9.46 -15.08
N VAL A 675 27.59 -10.48 -15.30
CA VAL A 675 28.27 -11.24 -14.24
C VAL A 675 29.77 -11.26 -14.57
N PHE A 676 30.56 -10.66 -13.70
CA PHE A 676 32.01 -10.58 -13.78
C PHE A 676 32.65 -11.44 -12.69
N GLY A 677 33.77 -12.09 -13.01
CA GLY A 677 34.59 -12.83 -12.05
C GLY A 677 36.03 -12.34 -12.03
N SER A 678 36.70 -12.40 -10.88
CA SER A 678 38.16 -12.16 -10.80
C SER A 678 38.97 -13.31 -11.42
N ASP A 679 40.28 -13.12 -11.55
CA ASP A 679 41.24 -14.13 -12.03
C ASP A 679 41.17 -15.49 -11.27
N ASP A 680 40.69 -15.46 -10.02
CA ASP A 680 40.52 -16.65 -9.17
C ASP A 680 39.17 -17.37 -9.38
N VAL A 681 38.34 -16.85 -10.28
CA VAL A 681 37.06 -17.43 -10.69
C VAL A 681 37.20 -17.99 -12.11
N THR A 682 36.74 -19.22 -12.33
CA THR A 682 36.61 -19.80 -13.67
C THR A 682 35.13 -20.10 -13.96
N PHE A 683 34.57 -19.45 -14.97
CA PHE A 683 33.22 -19.78 -15.45
C PHE A 683 33.23 -21.12 -16.20
N ARG A 684 32.31 -22.02 -15.84
CA ARG A 684 32.11 -23.32 -16.48
C ARG A 684 31.01 -23.29 -17.52
N SER A 685 29.95 -22.53 -17.24
CA SER A 685 28.85 -22.28 -18.16
C SER A 685 28.17 -20.97 -17.81
N PHE A 686 27.57 -20.35 -18.81
CA PHE A 686 26.77 -19.16 -18.67
C PHE A 686 25.53 -19.23 -19.57
N GLU A 687 24.37 -18.90 -19.03
CA GLU A 687 23.09 -18.93 -19.76
C GLU A 687 22.25 -17.69 -19.46
N VAL A 688 21.69 -17.07 -20.50
CA VAL A 688 20.63 -16.06 -20.38
C VAL A 688 19.29 -16.78 -20.43
N LEU A 689 18.55 -16.80 -19.32
CA LEU A 689 17.29 -17.54 -19.22
C LEU A 689 16.16 -16.80 -19.96
N ASP A 690 15.28 -17.54 -20.64
CA ASP A 690 14.12 -16.99 -21.36
C ASP A 690 12.92 -16.83 -20.41
N ASP A 691 12.99 -15.82 -19.55
CA ASP A 691 11.93 -15.44 -18.59
C ASP A 691 11.44 -14.00 -18.87
N THR A 692 10.13 -13.77 -18.74
CA THR A 692 9.47 -12.47 -18.97
C THR A 692 8.64 -11.98 -17.76
N ALA A 693 8.84 -12.55 -16.58
CA ALA A 693 8.25 -12.11 -15.32
C ALA A 693 8.79 -10.75 -14.85
N SER A 694 9.97 -10.36 -15.35
CA SER A 694 10.58 -9.02 -15.28
C SER A 694 10.77 -8.49 -16.71
N ASP A 695 11.06 -7.20 -16.88
CA ASP A 695 11.54 -6.66 -18.15
C ASP A 695 13.04 -6.90 -18.41
N HIS A 696 13.76 -7.53 -17.47
CA HIS A 696 15.09 -8.10 -17.67
C HIS A 696 15.06 -9.63 -17.64
N ARG A 697 15.95 -10.27 -18.41
CA ARG A 697 16.18 -11.72 -18.39
C ARG A 697 17.19 -12.10 -17.29
N PRO A 698 16.98 -13.20 -16.55
CA PRO A 698 17.95 -13.70 -15.58
C PRO A 698 19.22 -14.23 -16.24
N LEU A 699 20.35 -14.10 -15.54
CA LEU A 699 21.66 -14.62 -15.93
C LEU A 699 22.10 -15.73 -14.98
N LEU A 700 22.26 -16.95 -15.49
CA LEU A 700 22.73 -18.10 -14.71
C LEU A 700 24.20 -18.39 -15.04
N ALA A 701 25.05 -18.34 -14.02
CA ALA A 701 26.48 -18.65 -14.12
C ALA A 701 26.85 -19.81 -13.20
N GLU A 702 27.54 -20.82 -13.75
CA GLU A 702 28.20 -21.85 -12.95
C GLU A 702 29.69 -21.56 -12.92
N LEU A 703 30.26 -21.43 -11.73
CA LEU A 703 31.65 -21.03 -11.57
C LEU A 703 32.42 -21.94 -10.62
N ARG A 704 33.75 -21.91 -10.78
CA ARG A 704 34.71 -22.55 -9.90
C ARG A 704 35.69 -21.51 -9.35
N ALA A 705 35.62 -21.26 -8.05
CA ALA A 705 36.57 -20.46 -7.30
C ALA A 705 37.85 -21.26 -6.97
N ARG A 706 38.98 -20.56 -6.86
CA ARG A 706 40.28 -21.08 -6.43
C ARG A 706 40.75 -20.29 -5.20
N ASP A 707 41.46 -20.98 -4.33
CA ASP A 707 42.14 -20.40 -3.15
C ASP A 707 43.43 -19.67 -3.53
#